data_AF-C5KJ71-F1
#
_entry.id   AF-C5KJ71-F1
#
_cell.length_a   1.000
_cell.length_b   1.000
_cell.length_c   1.000
_cell.angle_alpha   90.00
_cell.angle_beta   90.00
_cell.angle_gamma   90.00
#
_symmetry.space_group_name_H-M   'P 1'
#
loop_
_entity.id
_entity.type
_entity.pdbx_description
1 polymer ?
#
loop_
_entity_poly.entity_id
_entity_poly.type
_entity_poly.pdbx_seq_one_letter_code
_entity_poly.pdbx_strand_id
1 'polypeptide(L)'
;MEKAEAPAGDKKKECIANIKKILAGDAQTDLNLEFLYRNSATDLLLLDAIKANQPDERNSITHNGIVLCHALMQCGTTSDTFLRANLEWLGKAVYWAKFTATGSLGVIHKGHLRESRSILSTYLPAATGAGSGGEGAAAGAGAGGGAQSPSPYSEGGGLYALGLIHANHHTEEIVSYLREMLQQFSGSEVHQVGACLGLGLTSMGSADPVVYEDLKNTLFQDSAVSGEAAGYGMGLVMTGSGDETAVNDLLSYAKDTSHEKIIRACGMALALIQFRREQEAEPVIEQMANDQDAILRYCAMFMTGLAYCGTSRSAAIRRLLHFSVSDVSDDVRRAAVISLGFVLCNSPQRLPAVLRLLSESYNPHVRYAVCLAIGFACAGQADSNPDAVKLLEPLLKDRTDFVRQGAVIGMGFLCMQTSAAQANGVATRFRAELMKIATDRHQDVSVRFGAIVAFGIMDCGGRNETASFFSKAGTLRMGAAVGFALFAQMWYWYPLILCLSLSFSPTALIGLNEDMKMPKMFAVQSLAKPSHFAYPSPTQPTAKVDTKKSTVSVKLSTAHKAGKKPTTATRAGKAKQATSVVAKPTSENSGVAGEGLNTASEESGAVPMDVDKKTEEASKAETSETTEQTLYNPSRVVPAQESSIRFYQAGEMMPPRGARKEQQKVRYLPVLSDGSRTSGFLMLDDIFPEEAEEILTFADQTAAPVDKKEGDSNEGGGAKPKTADTPEDGGSKPSGEAQPPASFDLPDTF
;
A
#
# COMPACT_ATOMS: atom_id res chain seq x y z
N MET A 1 -54.51 -12.50 12.34
CA MET A 1 -53.41 -12.96 13.21
C MET A 1 -52.45 -11.79 13.35
N GLU A 2 -52.59 -11.05 14.45
CA GLU A 2 -51.73 -9.93 14.82
C GLU A 2 -50.29 -10.42 14.96
N LYS A 3 -49.36 -9.75 14.28
CA LYS A 3 -47.94 -9.87 14.59
C LYS A 3 -47.74 -9.27 15.98
N ALA A 4 -47.27 -10.09 16.91
CA ALA A 4 -46.79 -9.62 18.20
C ALA A 4 -45.67 -8.58 17.96
N GLU A 5 -45.96 -7.31 18.22
CA GLU A 5 -44.92 -6.29 18.35
C GLU A 5 -44.03 -6.70 19.52
N ALA A 6 -42.77 -7.03 19.23
CA ALA A 6 -41.74 -7.19 20.24
C ALA A 6 -41.76 -5.94 21.16
N PRO A 7 -41.65 -6.11 22.49
CA PRO A 7 -41.82 -5.01 23.42
C PRO A 7 -40.82 -3.90 23.09
N ALA A 8 -41.31 -2.67 22.92
CA ALA A 8 -40.53 -1.51 22.49
C ALA A 8 -39.26 -1.21 23.32
N GLY A 9 -39.09 -1.87 24.47
CA GLY A 9 -37.88 -1.85 25.29
C GLY A 9 -36.70 -2.61 24.68
N ASP A 10 -36.91 -3.71 23.96
CA ASP A 10 -35.81 -4.53 23.42
C ASP A 10 -35.21 -3.92 22.14
N LYS A 11 -36.05 -3.33 21.27
CA LYS A 11 -35.57 -2.54 20.12
C LYS A 11 -34.67 -1.38 20.55
N LYS A 12 -35.00 -0.71 21.67
CA LYS A 12 -34.17 0.38 22.21
C LYS A 12 -32.81 -0.12 22.69
N LYS A 13 -32.74 -1.30 23.30
CA LYS A 13 -31.47 -1.91 23.73
C LYS A 13 -30.60 -2.27 22.52
N GLU A 14 -31.18 -2.83 21.48
CA GLU A 14 -30.50 -3.13 20.22
C GLU A 14 -29.98 -1.86 19.53
N CYS A 15 -30.80 -0.80 19.45
CA CYS A 15 -30.35 0.49 18.92
C CYS A 15 -29.15 1.04 19.72
N ILE A 16 -29.20 0.96 21.06
CA ILE A 16 -28.08 1.40 21.91
C ILE A 16 -26.84 0.53 21.66
N ALA A 17 -26.98 -0.79 21.51
CA ALA A 17 -25.88 -1.69 21.18
C ALA A 17 -25.26 -1.36 19.81
N ASN A 18 -26.08 -1.10 18.80
CA ASN A 18 -25.64 -0.70 17.46
C ASN A 18 -24.91 0.65 17.49
N ILE A 19 -25.43 1.63 18.22
CA ILE A 19 -24.77 2.93 18.39
C ILE A 19 -23.42 2.76 19.09
N LYS A 20 -23.33 1.94 20.14
CA LYS A 20 -22.06 1.62 20.80
C LYS A 20 -21.06 0.99 19.82
N LYS A 21 -21.50 0.05 18.99
CA LYS A 21 -20.65 -0.61 17.97
C LYS A 21 -20.17 0.36 16.89
N ILE A 22 -20.99 1.35 16.53
CA ILE A 22 -20.60 2.41 15.59
C ILE A 22 -19.57 3.35 16.23
N LEU A 23 -19.82 3.78 17.47
CA LEU A 23 -18.92 4.68 18.20
C LEU A 23 -17.58 4.03 18.56
N ALA A 24 -17.58 2.72 18.82
CA ALA A 24 -16.36 1.94 19.02
C ALA A 24 -15.53 1.80 17.73
N GLY A 25 -16.14 1.96 16.56
CA GLY A 25 -15.46 1.84 15.26
C GLY A 25 -15.42 0.42 14.70
N ASP A 26 -15.76 -0.61 15.49
CA ASP A 26 -15.72 -2.03 15.07
C ASP A 26 -16.55 -2.29 13.81
N ALA A 27 -17.77 -1.73 13.74
CA ALA A 27 -18.62 -1.88 12.56
C ALA A 27 -17.99 -1.24 11.31
N GLN A 28 -17.37 -0.08 11.46
CA GLN A 28 -16.69 0.61 10.36
C GLN A 28 -15.48 -0.20 9.87
N THR A 29 -14.71 -0.78 10.79
CA THR A 29 -13.54 -1.59 10.48
C THR A 29 -13.94 -2.89 9.77
N ASP A 30 -14.93 -3.63 10.27
CA ASP A 30 -15.46 -4.85 9.65
C ASP A 30 -15.96 -4.59 8.20
N LEU A 31 -16.68 -3.48 7.98
CA LEU A 31 -17.22 -3.14 6.67
C LEU A 31 -16.12 -2.73 5.67
N ASN A 32 -15.12 -1.97 6.13
CA ASN A 32 -13.98 -1.60 5.30
C ASN A 32 -13.16 -2.83 4.92
N LEU A 33 -12.93 -3.76 5.86
CA LEU A 33 -12.24 -5.01 5.63
C LEU A 33 -12.95 -5.84 4.55
N GLU A 34 -14.27 -5.98 4.65
CA GLU A 34 -15.05 -6.73 3.67
C GLU A 34 -15.03 -6.09 2.27
N PHE A 35 -15.03 -4.75 2.20
CA PHE A 35 -14.86 -4.03 0.95
C PHE A 35 -13.50 -4.31 0.31
N LEU A 36 -12.41 -4.22 1.10
CA LEU A 36 -11.05 -4.43 0.63
C LEU A 36 -10.82 -5.88 0.19
N TYR A 37 -11.33 -6.85 0.95
CA TYR A 37 -11.25 -8.27 0.62
C TYR A 37 -11.92 -8.59 -0.72
N ARG A 38 -13.13 -8.05 -0.96
CA ARG A 38 -13.90 -8.33 -2.19
C ARG A 38 -13.37 -7.65 -3.44
N ASN A 39 -12.89 -6.41 -3.30
CA ASN A 39 -12.52 -5.57 -4.44
C ASN A 39 -11.00 -5.44 -4.64
N SER A 40 -10.21 -6.39 -4.11
CA SER A 40 -8.75 -6.35 -4.27
C SER A 40 -8.35 -6.55 -5.73
N ALA A 41 -7.81 -5.50 -6.35
CA ALA A 41 -7.26 -5.51 -7.70
C ALA A 41 -5.72 -5.45 -7.68
N THR A 42 -5.09 -6.23 -6.78
CA THR A 42 -3.63 -6.33 -6.68
C THR A 42 -3.03 -7.20 -7.78
N ASP A 43 -1.89 -6.76 -8.30
CA ASP A 43 -1.12 -7.51 -9.28
C ASP A 43 0.03 -8.28 -8.60
N LEU A 44 -0.17 -9.58 -8.37
CA LEU A 44 0.87 -10.45 -7.78
C LEU A 44 2.01 -10.75 -8.77
N LEU A 45 1.74 -10.72 -10.08
CA LEU A 45 2.73 -10.98 -11.11
C LEU A 45 3.79 -9.88 -11.16
N LEU A 46 3.40 -8.64 -10.83
CA LEU A 46 4.32 -7.52 -10.67
C LEU A 46 5.39 -7.82 -9.61
N LEU A 47 4.97 -8.35 -8.45
CA LEU A 47 5.89 -8.68 -7.36
C LEU A 47 6.82 -9.83 -7.74
N ASP A 48 6.30 -10.84 -8.43
CA ASP A 48 7.11 -11.96 -8.94
C ASP A 48 8.13 -11.48 -9.99
N ALA A 49 7.74 -10.55 -10.87
CA ALA A 49 8.63 -9.95 -11.86
C ALA A 49 9.74 -9.11 -11.20
N ILE A 50 9.41 -8.33 -10.17
CA ILE A 50 10.40 -7.54 -9.41
C ILE A 50 11.36 -8.47 -8.68
N LYS A 51 10.83 -9.55 -8.06
CA LYS A 51 11.62 -10.58 -7.36
C LYS A 51 12.57 -11.31 -8.31
N ALA A 52 12.09 -11.77 -9.46
CA ALA A 52 12.88 -12.53 -10.43
C ALA A 52 14.06 -11.74 -11.01
N ASN A 53 13.92 -10.42 -11.11
CA ASN A 53 14.95 -9.54 -11.66
C ASN A 53 15.89 -8.95 -10.60
N GLN A 54 15.82 -9.39 -9.33
CA GLN A 54 16.76 -8.90 -8.32
C GLN A 54 18.16 -9.51 -8.51
N PRO A 55 19.22 -8.67 -8.53
CA PRO A 55 20.57 -9.13 -8.84
C PRO A 55 21.25 -9.93 -7.73
N ASP A 56 20.71 -9.95 -6.50
CA ASP A 56 21.21 -10.76 -5.39
C ASP A 56 20.09 -11.07 -4.37
N GLU A 57 19.78 -12.35 -4.15
CA GLU A 57 18.85 -12.79 -3.10
C GLU A 57 19.36 -12.53 -1.67
N ARG A 58 20.65 -12.16 -1.53
CA ARG A 58 21.30 -11.87 -0.25
C ARG A 58 21.26 -10.40 0.16
N ASN A 59 20.81 -9.50 -0.72
CA ASN A 59 20.73 -8.09 -0.35
C ASN A 59 19.50 -7.83 0.54
N SER A 60 19.75 -7.67 1.83
CA SER A 60 18.72 -7.51 2.87
C SER A 60 17.79 -6.32 2.61
N ILE A 61 18.28 -5.23 1.99
CA ILE A 61 17.51 -4.00 1.78
C ILE A 61 16.43 -4.20 0.70
N THR A 62 16.78 -4.79 -0.44
CA THR A 62 15.80 -5.04 -1.52
C THR A 62 14.83 -6.15 -1.17
N HIS A 63 15.29 -7.17 -0.44
CA HIS A 63 14.40 -8.19 0.15
C HIS A 63 13.35 -7.54 1.06
N ASN A 64 13.80 -6.73 2.02
CA ASN A 64 12.91 -6.00 2.92
C ASN A 64 11.96 -5.06 2.16
N GLY A 65 12.46 -4.38 1.14
CA GLY A 65 11.65 -3.53 0.25
C GLY A 65 10.50 -4.29 -0.41
N ILE A 66 10.74 -5.50 -0.93
CA ILE A 66 9.69 -6.32 -1.58
C ILE A 66 8.62 -6.74 -0.56
N VAL A 67 9.04 -7.15 0.64
CA VAL A 67 8.10 -7.52 1.71
C VAL A 67 7.26 -6.32 2.15
N LEU A 68 7.87 -5.15 2.33
CA LEU A 68 7.17 -3.90 2.62
C LEU A 68 6.21 -3.51 1.48
N CYS A 69 6.63 -3.65 0.22
CA CYS A 69 5.78 -3.38 -0.94
C CYS A 69 4.54 -4.27 -0.95
N HIS A 70 4.72 -5.58 -0.76
CA HIS A 70 3.60 -6.52 -0.60
C HIS A 70 2.66 -6.10 0.54
N ALA A 71 3.22 -5.75 1.70
CA ALA A 71 2.45 -5.31 2.86
C ALA A 71 1.57 -4.08 2.55
N LEU A 72 2.13 -3.08 1.87
CA LEU A 72 1.41 -1.86 1.50
C LEU A 72 0.36 -2.15 0.41
N MET A 73 0.69 -2.96 -0.60
CA MET A 73 -0.26 -3.36 -1.67
C MET A 73 -1.47 -4.10 -1.12
N GLN A 74 -1.27 -4.97 -0.12
CA GLN A 74 -2.32 -5.80 0.49
C GLN A 74 -2.80 -5.27 1.84
N CYS A 75 -2.63 -3.98 2.11
CA CYS A 75 -3.11 -3.39 3.36
C CYS A 75 -4.62 -3.63 3.54
N GLY A 76 -5.00 -4.34 4.61
CA GLY A 76 -6.39 -4.64 4.95
C GLY A 76 -7.15 -5.58 3.99
N THR A 77 -6.47 -6.31 3.09
CA THR A 77 -7.13 -7.25 2.16
C THR A 77 -7.10 -8.71 2.62
N THR A 78 -6.41 -9.00 3.74
CA THR A 78 -6.19 -10.34 4.34
C THR A 78 -5.55 -11.40 3.43
N SER A 79 -5.14 -11.04 2.22
CA SER A 79 -4.51 -11.95 1.26
C SER A 79 -3.00 -12.08 1.52
N ASP A 80 -2.59 -13.24 2.04
CA ASP A 80 -1.20 -13.61 2.27
C ASP A 80 -0.64 -14.59 1.22
N THR A 81 -1.32 -14.72 0.07
CA THR A 81 -1.00 -15.69 -1.00
C THR A 81 0.45 -15.60 -1.46
N PHE A 82 1.00 -14.38 -1.60
CA PHE A 82 2.39 -14.19 -2.02
C PHE A 82 3.40 -14.68 -0.98
N LEU A 83 3.14 -14.44 0.32
CA LEU A 83 4.03 -14.89 1.39
C LEU A 83 4.01 -16.42 1.50
N ARG A 84 2.82 -17.03 1.41
CA ARG A 84 2.67 -18.49 1.40
C ARG A 84 3.32 -19.14 0.19
N ALA A 85 3.20 -18.54 -1.00
CA ALA A 85 3.86 -19.04 -2.20
C ALA A 85 5.40 -18.96 -2.14
N ASN A 86 5.95 -18.08 -1.30
CA ASN A 86 7.36 -17.74 -1.27
C ASN A 86 8.03 -17.97 0.10
N LEU A 87 7.57 -18.97 0.88
CA LEU A 87 8.10 -19.30 2.21
C LEU A 87 9.62 -19.51 2.25
N GLU A 88 10.20 -20.25 1.30
CA GLU A 88 11.65 -20.47 1.23
C GLU A 88 12.44 -19.17 1.01
N TRP A 89 11.87 -18.24 0.25
CA TRP A 89 12.47 -16.93 0.00
C TRP A 89 12.31 -16.00 1.22
N LEU A 90 11.19 -16.09 1.93
CA LEU A 90 10.96 -15.36 3.17
C LEU A 90 11.92 -15.82 4.28
N GLY A 91 12.19 -17.12 4.35
CA GLY A 91 13.12 -17.71 5.31
C GLY A 91 14.58 -17.21 5.18
N LYS A 92 14.94 -16.59 4.05
CA LYS A 92 16.26 -15.97 3.83
C LYS A 92 16.44 -14.64 4.55
N ALA A 93 15.37 -14.02 5.04
CA ALA A 93 15.47 -12.79 5.84
C ALA A 93 16.31 -13.03 7.10
N VAL A 94 17.05 -12.02 7.57
CA VAL A 94 17.90 -12.12 8.78
C VAL A 94 17.66 -10.91 9.70
N TYR A 95 17.67 -11.14 11.01
CA TYR A 95 17.52 -10.10 12.05
C TYR A 95 16.30 -9.19 11.83
N TRP A 96 16.50 -7.87 11.70
CA TRP A 96 15.45 -6.86 11.50
C TRP A 96 14.62 -7.03 10.22
N ALA A 97 15.14 -7.72 9.20
CA ALA A 97 14.34 -8.08 8.04
C ALA A 97 13.28 -9.14 8.40
N LYS A 98 13.60 -10.09 9.31
CA LYS A 98 12.59 -11.04 9.85
C LYS A 98 11.57 -10.34 10.72
N PHE A 99 12.01 -9.35 11.52
CA PHE A 99 11.12 -8.52 12.32
C PHE A 99 10.12 -7.77 11.45
N THR A 100 10.61 -7.09 10.41
CA THR A 100 9.77 -6.35 9.46
C THR A 100 8.87 -7.30 8.67
N ALA A 101 9.37 -8.48 8.27
CA ALA A 101 8.58 -9.48 7.58
C ALA A 101 7.41 -10.00 8.43
N THR A 102 7.64 -10.25 9.72
CA THR A 102 6.54 -10.68 10.60
C THR A 102 5.60 -9.51 10.90
N GLY A 103 6.12 -8.30 11.11
CA GLY A 103 5.33 -7.07 11.25
C GLY A 103 4.45 -6.78 10.03
N SER A 104 4.88 -7.17 8.84
CA SER A 104 4.12 -6.98 7.60
C SER A 104 2.77 -7.71 7.57
N LEU A 105 2.65 -8.83 8.27
CA LEU A 105 1.38 -9.55 8.42
C LEU A 105 0.35 -8.67 9.14
N GLY A 106 0.78 -7.81 10.07
CA GLY A 106 -0.10 -6.89 10.78
C GLY A 106 -0.73 -5.84 9.86
N VAL A 107 -0.03 -5.42 8.81
CA VAL A 107 -0.57 -4.48 7.81
C VAL A 107 -1.53 -5.20 6.85
N ILE A 108 -1.21 -6.43 6.45
CA ILE A 108 -2.04 -7.24 5.55
C ILE A 108 -3.39 -7.58 6.20
N HIS A 109 -3.35 -7.99 7.48
CA HIS A 109 -4.52 -8.35 8.27
C HIS A 109 -5.08 -7.17 9.10
N LYS A 110 -4.77 -5.94 8.72
CA LYS A 110 -5.26 -4.74 9.41
C LYS A 110 -6.79 -4.74 9.43
N GLY A 111 -7.37 -4.55 10.61
CA GLY A 111 -8.81 -4.53 10.82
C GLY A 111 -9.44 -5.90 11.11
N HIS A 112 -8.68 -6.99 11.08
CA HIS A 112 -9.18 -8.32 11.44
C HIS A 112 -9.23 -8.52 12.96
N LEU A 113 -10.15 -7.85 13.64
CA LEU A 113 -10.14 -7.75 15.11
C LEU A 113 -10.43 -9.09 15.81
N ARG A 114 -11.34 -9.91 15.28
CA ARG A 114 -11.82 -11.14 15.96
C ARG A 114 -10.82 -12.29 15.96
N GLU A 115 -10.13 -12.53 14.84
CA GLU A 115 -9.24 -13.70 14.70
C GLU A 115 -7.76 -13.32 14.65
N SER A 116 -7.40 -12.08 15.00
CA SER A 116 -6.00 -11.60 14.94
C SER A 116 -5.04 -12.52 15.71
N ARG A 117 -5.46 -13.04 16.87
CA ARG A 117 -4.68 -13.98 17.68
C ARG A 117 -4.51 -15.34 16.99
N SER A 118 -5.54 -15.83 16.30
CA SER A 118 -5.48 -17.10 15.59
C SER A 118 -4.57 -17.03 14.36
N ILE A 119 -4.56 -15.89 13.66
CA ILE A 119 -3.69 -15.69 12.49
C ILE A 119 -2.23 -15.59 12.94
N LEU A 120 -1.97 -14.85 14.02
CA LEU A 120 -0.62 -14.60 14.51
C LEU A 120 -0.11 -15.67 15.48
N SER A 121 -0.90 -16.69 15.84
CA SER A 121 -0.54 -17.68 16.86
C SER A 121 0.77 -18.41 16.57
N THR A 122 1.15 -18.56 15.29
CA THR A 122 2.40 -19.19 14.86
C THR A 122 3.62 -18.30 15.11
N TYR A 123 3.40 -16.99 15.19
CA TYR A 123 4.43 -15.96 15.33
C TYR A 123 4.40 -15.27 16.69
N LEU A 124 3.43 -15.57 17.56
CA LEU A 124 3.37 -15.03 18.91
C LEU A 124 4.17 -15.92 19.87
N PRO A 125 4.82 -15.34 20.90
CA PRO A 125 5.44 -16.13 21.95
C PRO A 125 4.39 -17.05 22.61
N ALA A 126 4.71 -18.33 22.73
CA ALA A 126 3.82 -19.27 23.41
C ALA A 126 3.71 -18.90 24.90
N ALA A 127 2.49 -18.76 25.41
CA ALA A 127 2.20 -18.43 26.81
C ALA A 127 2.68 -19.49 27.83
N THR A 128 3.16 -20.65 27.37
CA THR A 128 3.70 -21.71 28.22
C THR A 128 5.23 -21.65 28.20
N GLY A 129 5.81 -21.17 29.30
CA GLY A 129 7.25 -21.07 29.50
C GLY A 129 7.99 -22.39 29.31
N ALA A 130 8.62 -22.54 28.15
CA ALA A 130 9.77 -23.41 27.96
C ALA A 130 10.96 -22.51 27.63
N GLY A 131 11.80 -22.26 28.64
CA GLY A 131 12.91 -21.32 28.55
C GLY A 131 13.84 -21.59 27.39
N SER A 132 13.96 -20.61 26.49
CA SER A 132 15.15 -20.38 25.67
C SER A 132 15.92 -19.19 26.24
N GLY A 133 16.25 -19.26 27.53
CA GLY A 133 17.34 -18.48 28.10
C GLY A 133 18.64 -19.13 27.66
N GLY A 134 19.24 -18.59 26.60
CA GLY A 134 20.47 -19.12 26.02
C GLY A 134 21.02 -18.18 24.97
N GLU A 135 21.61 -17.08 25.42
CA GLU A 135 22.57 -16.33 24.62
C GLU A 135 23.73 -17.26 24.21
N GLY A 136 23.90 -17.45 22.90
CA GLY A 136 25.10 -18.07 22.33
C GLY A 136 24.86 -19.39 21.60
N ALA A 137 24.51 -19.32 20.31
CA ALA A 137 25.07 -20.20 19.29
C ALA A 137 24.78 -19.64 17.89
N ALA A 138 25.82 -19.10 17.27
CA ALA A 138 25.85 -18.75 15.86
C ALA A 138 25.84 -19.99 14.96
N ALA A 139 25.34 -19.81 13.74
CA ALA A 139 25.75 -20.46 12.49
C ALA A 139 25.92 -22.00 12.48
N GLY A 140 25.00 -22.68 11.78
CA GLY A 140 25.21 -24.06 11.33
C GLY A 140 24.13 -24.51 10.35
N ALA A 141 24.49 -24.61 9.08
CA ALA A 141 23.70 -25.27 8.05
C ALA A 141 23.58 -26.79 8.34
N GLY A 142 22.40 -27.37 8.12
CA GLY A 142 22.22 -28.82 8.18
C GLY A 142 20.75 -29.23 8.08
N ALA A 143 20.44 -30.02 7.07
CA ALA A 143 19.10 -30.49 6.69
C ALA A 143 18.42 -31.36 7.76
N GLY A 144 17.09 -31.28 7.85
CA GLY A 144 16.24 -32.21 8.57
C GLY A 144 14.96 -31.55 9.08
N GLY A 145 13.81 -31.94 8.52
CA GLY A 145 12.50 -31.35 8.83
C GLY A 145 12.12 -31.47 10.32
N GLY A 146 11.82 -30.32 10.91
CA GLY A 146 11.29 -30.15 12.26
C GLY A 146 11.11 -28.64 12.47
N ALA A 147 9.93 -28.21 12.91
CA ALA A 147 9.57 -26.79 13.06
C ALA A 147 10.65 -26.05 13.86
N GLN A 148 11.38 -25.15 13.20
CA GLN A 148 12.34 -24.26 13.86
C GLN A 148 11.60 -23.43 14.89
N SER A 149 12.09 -23.41 16.14
CA SER A 149 11.63 -22.42 17.13
C SER A 149 11.68 -21.03 16.50
N PRO A 150 10.60 -20.24 16.58
CA PRO A 150 10.57 -18.94 15.93
C PRO A 150 11.70 -18.08 16.49
N SER A 151 12.43 -17.40 15.62
CA SER A 151 13.50 -16.51 16.06
C SER A 151 12.93 -15.37 16.90
N PRO A 152 13.65 -14.80 17.90
CA PRO A 152 13.15 -13.69 18.71
C PRO A 152 12.67 -12.47 17.90
N TYR A 153 13.26 -12.25 16.72
CA TYR A 153 12.83 -11.22 15.77
C TYR A 153 11.46 -11.49 15.15
N SER A 154 11.13 -12.75 14.94
CA SER A 154 9.81 -13.15 14.46
C SER A 154 8.77 -12.94 15.56
N GLU A 155 9.08 -13.39 16.78
CA GLU A 155 8.20 -13.26 17.95
C GLU A 155 7.93 -11.79 18.30
N GLY A 156 8.97 -10.96 18.39
CA GLY A 156 8.84 -9.51 18.56
C GLY A 156 8.08 -8.84 17.40
N GLY A 157 8.33 -9.27 16.15
CA GLY A 157 7.58 -8.78 15.00
C GLY A 157 6.10 -9.17 15.02
N GLY A 158 5.75 -10.32 15.62
CA GLY A 158 4.38 -10.76 15.84
C GLY A 158 3.63 -9.89 16.84
N LEU A 159 4.28 -9.48 17.94
CA LEU A 159 3.73 -8.52 18.91
C LEU A 159 3.48 -7.15 18.26
N TYR A 160 4.40 -6.68 17.43
CA TYR A 160 4.22 -5.45 16.67
C TYR A 160 3.08 -5.57 15.65
N ALA A 161 2.98 -6.70 14.93
CA ALA A 161 1.88 -6.98 14.01
C ALA A 161 0.52 -6.95 14.72
N LEU A 162 0.43 -7.52 15.93
CA LEU A 162 -0.80 -7.51 16.71
C LEU A 162 -1.26 -6.08 17.03
N GLY A 163 -0.32 -5.18 17.37
CA GLY A 163 -0.63 -3.78 17.59
C GLY A 163 -1.00 -2.99 16.32
N LEU A 164 -0.43 -3.33 15.16
CA LEU A 164 -0.83 -2.74 13.88
C LEU A 164 -2.25 -3.13 13.47
N ILE A 165 -2.69 -4.37 13.76
CA ILE A 165 -4.06 -4.81 13.49
C ILE A 165 -5.07 -4.05 14.34
N HIS A 166 -4.75 -3.86 15.62
CA HIS A 166 -5.60 -3.22 16.63
C HIS A 166 -5.31 -1.73 16.81
N ALA A 167 -4.67 -1.08 15.83
CA ALA A 167 -4.36 0.32 15.93
C ALA A 167 -5.64 1.18 16.07
N ASN A 168 -5.65 2.10 17.04
CA ASN A 168 -6.79 2.93 17.44
C ASN A 168 -8.02 2.20 17.98
N HIS A 169 -7.95 0.89 18.23
CA HIS A 169 -9.01 0.12 18.87
C HIS A 169 -8.49 -0.34 20.23
N HIS A 170 -8.95 0.30 21.30
CA HIS A 170 -8.56 -0.04 22.66
C HIS A 170 -9.34 -1.28 23.13
N THR A 171 -8.85 -2.46 22.75
CA THR A 171 -9.35 -3.73 23.27
C THR A 171 -8.59 -4.07 24.55
N GLU A 172 -9.24 -3.98 25.70
CA GLU A 172 -8.63 -4.24 27.02
C GLU A 172 -7.88 -5.59 27.07
N GLU A 173 -8.45 -6.63 26.45
CA GLU A 173 -7.83 -7.97 26.39
C GLU A 173 -6.46 -8.01 25.70
N ILE A 174 -6.25 -7.14 24.71
CA ILE A 174 -5.01 -7.11 23.93
C ILE A 174 -3.99 -6.21 24.61
N VAL A 175 -4.45 -5.12 25.20
CA VAL A 175 -3.62 -4.25 26.02
C VAL A 175 -3.08 -5.03 27.22
N SER A 176 -3.93 -5.76 27.94
CA SER A 176 -3.49 -6.60 29.06
C SER A 176 -2.50 -7.67 28.62
N TYR A 177 -2.76 -8.37 27.50
CA TYR A 177 -1.83 -9.34 26.95
C TYR A 177 -0.48 -8.73 26.56
N LEU A 178 -0.45 -7.60 25.86
CA LEU A 178 0.80 -6.94 25.48
C LEU A 178 1.59 -6.45 26.70
N ARG A 179 0.90 -6.02 27.76
CA ARG A 179 1.52 -5.63 29.04
C ARG A 179 2.12 -6.84 29.76
N GLU A 180 1.39 -7.96 29.81
CA GLU A 180 1.92 -9.22 30.35
C GLU A 180 3.17 -9.66 29.59
N MET A 181 3.16 -9.60 28.26
CA MET A 181 4.34 -9.92 27.43
C MET A 181 5.50 -8.96 27.70
N LEU A 182 5.24 -7.66 27.86
CA LEU A 182 6.28 -6.68 28.19
C LEU A 182 6.96 -7.00 29.54
N GLN A 183 6.18 -7.35 30.56
CA GLN A 183 6.69 -7.70 31.88
C GLN A 183 7.44 -9.05 31.86
N GLN A 184 6.89 -10.06 31.18
CA GLN A 184 7.49 -11.40 31.09
C GLN A 184 8.82 -11.40 30.34
N PHE A 185 8.94 -10.63 29.26
CA PHE A 185 10.13 -10.62 28.39
C PHE A 185 11.11 -9.49 28.70
N SER A 186 11.20 -9.05 29.95
CA SER A 186 12.09 -7.96 30.40
C SER A 186 13.58 -8.18 30.12
N GLY A 187 14.01 -9.40 29.80
CA GLY A 187 15.40 -9.74 29.45
C GLY A 187 15.69 -9.79 27.95
N SER A 188 14.71 -9.66 27.06
CA SER A 188 14.90 -9.77 25.61
C SER A 188 14.50 -8.50 24.90
N GLU A 189 15.50 -7.75 24.41
CA GLU A 189 15.31 -6.44 23.78
C GLU A 189 14.32 -6.51 22.60
N VAL A 190 14.39 -7.55 21.78
CA VAL A 190 13.58 -7.66 20.56
C VAL A 190 12.09 -7.89 20.87
N HIS A 191 11.79 -8.62 21.94
CA HIS A 191 10.43 -8.81 22.43
C HIS A 191 9.87 -7.52 23.02
N GLN A 192 10.67 -6.82 23.83
CA GLN A 192 10.31 -5.52 24.39
C GLN A 192 10.00 -4.50 23.29
N VAL A 193 10.81 -4.46 22.23
CA VAL A 193 10.57 -3.59 21.07
C VAL A 193 9.20 -3.85 20.44
N GLY A 194 8.89 -5.12 20.18
CA GLY A 194 7.60 -5.52 19.61
C GLY A 194 6.43 -5.17 20.51
N ALA A 195 6.56 -5.45 21.82
CA ALA A 195 5.56 -5.14 22.82
C ALA A 195 5.34 -3.63 22.99
N CYS A 196 6.41 -2.82 23.08
CA CYS A 196 6.32 -1.37 23.24
C CYS A 196 5.65 -0.69 22.04
N LEU A 197 6.07 -1.04 20.81
CA LEU A 197 5.45 -0.49 19.60
C LEU A 197 4.00 -0.96 19.46
N GLY A 198 3.71 -2.23 19.74
CA GLY A 198 2.36 -2.77 19.68
C GLY A 198 1.43 -2.11 20.72
N LEU A 199 1.90 -1.95 21.95
CA LEU A 199 1.17 -1.31 23.05
C LEU A 199 0.90 0.16 22.76
N GLY A 200 1.90 0.88 22.22
CA GLY A 200 1.73 2.26 21.77
C GLY A 200 0.67 2.43 20.67
N LEU A 201 0.65 1.52 19.69
CA LEU A 201 -0.33 1.57 18.60
C LEU A 201 -1.76 1.23 19.03
N THR A 202 -1.93 0.26 19.92
CA THR A 202 -3.27 -0.11 20.46
C THR A 202 -3.84 0.97 21.37
N SER A 203 -3.00 1.60 22.18
CA SER A 203 -3.42 2.60 23.17
C SER A 203 -3.24 4.04 22.70
N MET A 204 -3.19 4.26 21.38
CA MET A 204 -2.89 5.56 20.79
C MET A 204 -3.95 6.62 21.16
N GLY A 205 -3.53 7.71 21.81
CA GLY A 205 -4.41 8.80 22.25
C GLY A 205 -5.39 8.46 23.38
N SER A 206 -5.18 7.34 24.09
CA SER A 206 -5.98 6.98 25.27
C SER A 206 -5.57 7.74 26.54
N ALA A 207 -4.33 8.23 26.58
CA ALA A 207 -3.71 8.86 27.77
C ALA A 207 -3.80 7.99 29.04
N ASP A 208 -3.68 6.66 28.90
CA ASP A 208 -3.66 5.75 30.05
C ASP A 208 -2.33 5.87 30.83
N PRO A 209 -2.35 6.32 32.10
CA PRO A 209 -1.15 6.47 32.91
C PRO A 209 -0.49 5.13 33.23
N VAL A 210 -1.24 4.02 33.28
CA VAL A 210 -0.70 2.71 33.64
C VAL A 210 0.21 2.19 32.53
N VAL A 211 -0.25 2.29 31.28
CA VAL A 211 0.54 1.95 30.09
C VAL A 211 1.77 2.86 29.99
N TYR A 212 1.62 4.15 30.30
CA TYR A 212 2.73 5.11 30.30
C TYR A 212 3.83 4.72 31.29
N GLU A 213 3.49 4.36 32.53
CA GLU A 213 4.46 3.94 33.53
C GLU A 213 5.17 2.62 33.16
N ASP A 214 4.47 1.65 32.57
CA ASP A 214 5.08 0.40 32.08
C ASP A 214 6.12 0.67 30.98
N LEU A 215 5.82 1.61 30.05
CA LEU A 215 6.74 2.02 29.00
C LEU A 215 7.92 2.84 29.56
N LYS A 216 7.66 3.72 30.54
CA LYS A 216 8.69 4.50 31.24
C LYS A 216 9.69 3.60 31.97
N ASN A 217 9.21 2.53 32.61
CA ASN A 217 10.08 1.53 33.23
C ASN A 217 11.01 0.86 32.21
N THR A 218 10.53 0.62 30.99
CA THR A 218 11.34 0.04 29.90
C THR A 218 12.33 1.07 29.35
N LEU A 219 11.93 2.34 29.26
CA LEU A 219 12.80 3.43 28.84
C LEU A 219 13.99 3.61 29.79
N PHE A 220 13.75 3.60 31.11
CA PHE A 220 14.78 3.75 32.14
C PHE A 220 15.75 2.56 32.28
N GLN A 221 15.50 1.44 31.59
CA GLN A 221 16.50 0.37 31.47
C GLN A 221 17.69 0.77 30.58
N ASP A 222 17.59 1.88 29.85
CA ASP A 222 18.65 2.46 29.01
C ASP A 222 19.18 1.51 27.91
N SER A 223 18.33 0.58 27.44
CA SER A 223 18.64 -0.23 26.26
C SER A 223 18.42 0.59 24.99
N ALA A 224 19.43 0.61 24.11
CA ALA A 224 19.44 1.47 22.92
C ALA A 224 18.28 1.20 21.94
N VAL A 225 17.77 -0.03 21.84
CA VAL A 225 16.70 -0.41 20.90
C VAL A 225 15.34 -0.45 21.60
N SER A 226 15.26 -1.07 22.77
CA SER A 226 14.02 -1.08 23.56
C SER A 226 13.61 0.32 23.98
N GLY A 227 14.57 1.18 24.35
CA GLY A 227 14.33 2.58 24.70
C GLY A 227 13.84 3.41 23.52
N GLU A 228 14.31 3.14 22.29
CA GLU A 228 13.78 3.78 21.08
C GLU A 228 12.31 3.40 20.85
N ALA A 229 11.98 2.12 20.99
CA ALA A 229 10.60 1.63 20.89
C ALA A 229 9.69 2.18 21.99
N ALA A 230 10.18 2.21 23.24
CA ALA A 230 9.47 2.71 24.40
C ALA A 230 9.18 4.21 24.26
N GLY A 231 10.16 5.01 23.81
CA GLY A 231 9.97 6.43 23.54
C GLY A 231 8.86 6.68 22.51
N TYR A 232 8.89 6.00 21.35
CA TYR A 232 7.80 6.11 20.38
C TYR A 232 6.46 5.65 20.96
N GLY A 233 6.45 4.54 21.73
CA GLY A 233 5.26 4.04 22.41
C GLY A 233 4.63 5.06 23.37
N MET A 234 5.44 5.70 24.21
CA MET A 234 4.99 6.75 25.15
C MET A 234 4.37 7.92 24.40
N GLY A 235 4.99 8.35 23.31
CA GLY A 235 4.46 9.40 22.44
C GLY A 235 3.13 9.04 21.80
N LEU A 236 2.97 7.77 21.36
CA LEU A 236 1.72 7.28 20.77
C LEU A 236 0.57 7.27 21.79
N VAL A 237 0.82 6.78 23.01
CA VAL A 237 -0.19 6.72 24.08
C VAL A 237 -0.67 8.12 24.46
N MET A 238 0.26 9.06 24.60
CA MET A 238 0.01 10.43 25.02
C MET A 238 -0.19 11.41 23.85
N THR A 239 -0.46 10.93 22.63
CA THR A 239 -0.63 11.81 21.47
C THR A 239 -1.80 12.78 21.69
N GLY A 240 -1.51 14.09 21.63
CA GLY A 240 -2.50 15.15 21.78
C GLY A 240 -3.03 15.41 23.20
N SER A 241 -2.51 14.73 24.23
CA SER A 241 -2.94 14.97 25.63
C SER A 241 -2.36 16.25 26.21
N GLY A 242 -1.14 16.62 25.79
CA GLY A 242 -0.46 17.82 26.26
C GLY A 242 -0.03 17.81 27.72
N ASP A 243 0.07 16.63 28.34
CA ASP A 243 0.42 16.49 29.76
C ASP A 243 1.83 17.02 30.04
N GLU A 244 1.92 18.00 30.94
CA GLU A 244 3.17 18.64 31.34
C GLU A 244 4.11 17.68 32.08
N THR A 245 3.56 16.68 32.78
CA THR A 245 4.38 15.70 33.50
C THR A 245 5.17 14.83 32.52
N ALA A 246 4.47 14.30 31.52
CA ALA A 246 5.08 13.51 30.46
C ALA A 246 6.09 14.33 29.62
N VAL A 247 5.79 15.61 29.36
CA VAL A 247 6.72 16.51 28.65
C VAL A 247 8.00 16.72 29.45
N ASN A 248 7.91 16.99 30.75
CA ASN A 248 9.08 17.21 31.60
C ASN A 248 9.92 15.94 31.75
N ASP A 249 9.28 14.80 32.00
CA ASP A 249 9.96 13.49 32.14
C ASP A 249 10.77 13.13 30.88
N LEU A 250 10.14 13.25 29.71
CA LEU A 250 10.80 12.94 28.43
C LEU A 250 11.89 13.94 28.09
N LEU A 251 11.70 15.23 28.40
CA LEU A 251 12.68 16.26 28.11
C LEU A 251 13.91 16.16 29.02
N SER A 252 13.73 15.88 30.32
CA SER A 252 14.86 15.62 31.21
C SER A 252 15.62 14.38 30.77
N TYR A 253 14.91 13.29 30.48
CA TYR A 253 15.55 12.03 30.09
C TYR A 253 16.31 12.17 28.77
N ALA A 254 15.75 12.90 27.79
CA ALA A 254 16.42 13.13 26.51
C ALA A 254 17.75 13.90 26.65
N LYS A 255 17.93 14.71 27.71
CA LYS A 255 19.18 15.42 27.99
C LYS A 255 20.19 14.60 28.78
N ASP A 256 19.70 13.66 29.59
CA ASP A 256 20.54 12.81 30.43
C ASP A 256 21.13 11.62 29.64
N THR A 257 20.38 11.10 28.66
CA THR A 257 20.82 9.94 27.87
C THR A 257 21.91 10.30 26.86
N SER A 258 22.85 9.37 26.65
CA SER A 258 23.87 9.50 25.59
C SER A 258 23.48 8.79 24.28
N HIS A 259 22.41 7.99 24.31
CA HIS A 259 21.99 7.18 23.16
C HIS A 259 21.16 7.99 22.16
N GLU A 260 21.73 8.30 20.99
CA GLU A 260 21.08 9.06 19.92
C GLU A 260 19.68 8.54 19.53
N LYS A 261 19.48 7.22 19.55
CA LYS A 261 18.20 6.57 19.24
C LYS A 261 17.11 6.93 20.25
N ILE A 262 17.47 6.93 21.53
CA ILE A 262 16.57 7.26 22.64
C ILE A 262 16.25 8.75 22.60
N ILE A 263 17.26 9.61 22.42
CA ILE A 263 17.07 11.07 22.28
C ILE A 263 16.09 11.38 21.14
N ARG A 264 16.25 10.72 19.98
CA ARG A 264 15.34 10.89 18.84
C ARG A 264 13.92 10.40 19.16
N ALA A 265 13.78 9.23 19.78
CA ALA A 265 12.48 8.69 20.15
C ALA A 265 11.75 9.58 21.14
N CYS A 266 12.42 10.04 22.20
CA CYS A 266 11.88 10.98 23.19
C CYS A 266 11.50 12.31 22.54
N GLY A 267 12.35 12.86 21.67
CA GLY A 267 12.04 14.10 20.96
C GLY A 267 10.85 13.97 20.00
N MET A 268 10.72 12.86 19.29
CA MET A 268 9.55 12.57 18.47
C MET A 268 8.31 12.31 19.32
N ALA A 269 8.44 11.67 20.48
CA ALA A 269 7.35 11.46 21.42
C ALA A 269 6.79 12.80 21.93
N LEU A 270 7.67 13.75 22.29
CA LEU A 270 7.28 15.11 22.63
C LEU A 270 6.51 15.78 21.47
N ALA A 271 6.97 15.58 20.22
CA ALA A 271 6.29 16.10 19.04
C ALA A 271 4.87 15.51 18.86
N LEU A 272 4.67 14.24 19.18
CA LEU A 272 3.36 13.57 19.16
C LEU A 272 2.45 14.06 20.30
N ILE A 273 2.99 14.26 21.51
CA ILE A 273 2.23 14.77 22.66
C ILE A 273 1.66 16.17 22.39
N GLN A 274 2.42 17.01 21.70
CA GLN A 274 2.02 18.38 21.36
C GLN A 274 1.17 18.51 20.07
N PHE A 275 0.60 17.40 19.59
CA PHE A 275 -0.24 17.40 18.40
C PHE A 275 -1.45 18.36 18.54
N ARG A 276 -1.59 19.30 17.60
CA ARG A 276 -2.65 20.34 17.55
C ARG A 276 -2.77 21.28 18.75
N ARG A 277 -1.70 21.48 19.52
CA ARG A 277 -1.69 22.45 20.63
C ARG A 277 -1.27 23.88 20.23
N GLU A 278 -0.92 24.10 18.97
CA GLU A 278 -0.57 25.41 18.41
C GLU A 278 0.39 26.23 19.32
N GLN A 279 -0.12 27.30 19.96
CA GLN A 279 0.66 28.24 20.78
C GLN A 279 1.10 27.64 22.12
N GLU A 280 0.41 26.64 22.66
CA GLU A 280 0.78 26.02 23.94
C GLU A 280 2.06 25.17 23.81
N ALA A 281 2.37 24.69 22.60
CA ALA A 281 3.60 23.95 22.31
C ALA A 281 4.82 24.86 22.12
N GLU A 282 4.59 26.16 21.92
CA GLU A 282 5.60 27.17 21.62
C GLU A 282 6.80 27.21 22.60
N PRO A 283 6.60 27.23 23.94
CA PRO A 283 7.74 27.26 24.88
C PRO A 283 8.62 26.02 24.77
N VAL A 284 8.02 24.83 24.58
CA VAL A 284 8.75 23.57 24.44
C VAL A 284 9.52 23.54 23.11
N ILE A 285 8.91 24.04 22.03
CA ILE A 285 9.56 24.18 20.72
C ILE A 285 10.78 25.08 20.82
N GLU A 286 10.66 26.26 21.44
CA GLU A 286 11.78 27.20 21.57
C GLU A 286 12.89 26.63 22.46
N GLN A 287 12.55 25.93 23.52
CA GLN A 287 13.53 25.26 24.38
C GLN A 287 14.32 24.20 23.61
N MET A 288 13.66 23.34 22.83
CA MET A 288 14.32 22.30 22.05
C MET A 288 15.07 22.85 20.83
N ALA A 289 14.56 23.91 20.19
CA ALA A 289 15.18 24.50 18.99
C ALA A 289 16.47 25.27 19.31
N ASN A 290 16.62 25.76 20.54
CA ASN A 290 17.83 26.45 21.01
C ASN A 290 18.84 25.51 21.68
N ASP A 291 18.54 24.21 21.76
CA ASP A 291 19.44 23.23 22.37
C ASP A 291 20.69 22.99 21.50
N GLN A 292 21.80 22.63 22.15
CA GLN A 292 23.07 22.33 21.49
C GLN A 292 22.97 21.03 20.68
N ASP A 293 22.16 20.07 21.15
CA ASP A 293 21.99 18.79 20.47
C ASP A 293 21.18 18.91 19.18
N ALA A 294 21.79 18.51 18.07
CA ALA A 294 21.14 18.55 16.75
C ALA A 294 19.90 17.66 16.67
N ILE A 295 19.85 16.57 17.43
CA ILE A 295 18.70 15.63 17.45
C ILE A 295 17.48 16.27 18.12
N LEU A 296 17.68 17.07 19.17
CA LEU A 296 16.59 17.81 19.82
C LEU A 296 16.06 18.91 18.91
N ARG A 297 16.96 19.66 18.24
CA ARG A 297 16.55 20.64 17.23
C ARG A 297 15.81 19.99 16.05
N TYR A 298 16.24 18.80 15.63
CA TYR A 298 15.56 17.99 14.62
C TYR A 298 14.12 17.67 15.03
N CYS A 299 13.94 17.20 16.27
CA CYS A 299 12.62 16.89 16.80
C CYS A 299 11.76 18.15 17.00
N ALA A 300 12.34 19.29 17.35
CA ALA A 300 11.64 20.57 17.47
C ALA A 300 10.98 21.01 16.15
N MET A 301 11.60 20.69 15.02
CA MET A 301 11.01 20.98 13.70
C MET A 301 9.78 20.12 13.44
N PHE A 302 9.84 18.80 13.73
CA PHE A 302 8.68 17.92 13.64
C PHE A 302 7.58 18.31 14.63
N MET A 303 7.93 18.73 15.85
CA MET A 303 7.00 19.28 16.83
C MET A 303 6.29 20.52 16.29
N THR A 304 7.01 21.43 15.64
CA THR A 304 6.39 22.59 14.98
C THR A 304 5.43 22.14 13.87
N GLY A 305 5.80 21.11 13.08
CA GLY A 305 4.95 20.55 12.04
C GLY A 305 3.65 19.92 12.56
N LEU A 306 3.73 19.16 13.66
CA LEU A 306 2.60 18.45 14.26
C LEU A 306 1.72 19.36 15.13
N ALA A 307 2.30 20.32 15.85
CA ALA A 307 1.55 21.29 16.65
C ALA A 307 0.69 22.22 15.77
N TYR A 308 1.22 22.62 14.60
CA TYR A 308 0.54 23.49 13.64
C TYR A 308 -0.05 22.75 12.43
N CYS A 309 -0.28 21.44 12.53
CA CYS A 309 -0.74 20.62 11.41
C CYS A 309 -2.09 21.10 10.86
N GLY A 310 -2.15 21.43 9.56
CA GLY A 310 -3.37 21.90 8.89
C GLY A 310 -3.79 23.35 9.17
N THR A 311 -3.06 24.10 10.00
CA THR A 311 -3.40 25.48 10.38
C THR A 311 -2.96 26.54 9.35
N SER A 312 -1.92 26.24 8.55
CA SER A 312 -1.29 27.19 7.61
C SER A 312 -0.82 28.52 8.24
N ARG A 313 -0.36 28.48 9.51
CA ARG A 313 0.09 29.70 10.21
C ARG A 313 1.42 30.22 9.65
N SER A 314 1.44 31.51 9.27
CA SER A 314 2.64 32.15 8.70
C SER A 314 3.83 32.26 9.66
N ALA A 315 3.60 32.23 10.98
CA ALA A 315 4.68 32.22 11.98
C ALA A 315 5.46 30.89 11.93
N ALA A 316 4.74 29.76 11.96
CA ALA A 316 5.34 28.43 11.84
C ALA A 316 6.08 28.26 10.50
N ILE A 317 5.49 28.70 9.39
CA ILE A 317 6.13 28.65 8.06
C ILE A 317 7.44 29.45 8.05
N ARG A 318 7.43 30.68 8.57
CA ARG A 318 8.65 31.51 8.63
C ARG A 318 9.74 30.88 9.49
N ARG A 319 9.38 30.29 10.64
CA ARG A 319 10.34 29.57 11.49
C ARG A 319 10.96 28.39 10.76
N LEU A 320 10.14 27.52 10.18
CA LEU A 320 10.60 26.34 9.45
C LEU A 320 11.51 26.72 8.27
N LEU A 321 11.14 27.77 7.52
CA LEU A 321 11.99 28.29 6.44
C LEU A 321 13.31 28.85 6.96
N HIS A 322 13.31 29.56 8.10
CA HIS A 322 14.55 30.04 8.72
C HIS A 322 15.49 28.88 9.07
N PHE A 323 15.01 27.89 9.82
CA PHE A 323 15.82 26.72 10.21
C PHE A 323 16.26 25.84 9.03
N SER A 324 15.51 25.86 7.91
CA SER A 324 15.93 25.15 6.70
C SER A 324 17.21 25.69 6.05
N VAL A 325 17.60 26.93 6.38
CA VAL A 325 18.80 27.61 5.85
C VAL A 325 19.83 27.88 6.94
N SER A 326 19.39 28.29 8.14
CA SER A 326 20.27 28.80 9.19
C SER A 326 21.01 27.70 9.97
N ASP A 327 20.41 26.52 10.15
CA ASP A 327 21.03 25.46 10.97
C ASP A 327 22.25 24.87 10.25
N VAL A 328 23.19 24.34 11.01
CA VAL A 328 24.41 23.70 10.49
C VAL A 328 24.14 22.23 10.15
N SER A 329 23.23 21.58 10.89
CA SER A 329 22.92 20.16 10.73
C SER A 329 21.95 19.92 9.56
N ASP A 330 22.33 19.02 8.66
CA ASP A 330 21.51 18.63 7.52
C ASP A 330 20.24 17.86 7.92
N ASP A 331 20.25 17.19 9.07
CA ASP A 331 19.08 16.51 9.61
C ASP A 331 17.99 17.52 10.00
N VAL A 332 18.38 18.61 10.68
CA VAL A 332 17.45 19.68 11.08
C VAL A 332 16.88 20.37 9.85
N ARG A 333 17.72 20.67 8.84
CA ARG A 333 17.28 21.25 7.57
C ARG A 333 16.26 20.36 6.86
N ARG A 334 16.50 19.05 6.82
CA ARG A 334 15.59 18.06 6.25
C ARG A 334 14.25 18.05 7.00
N ALA A 335 14.29 17.99 8.33
CA ALA A 335 13.10 17.99 9.18
C ALA A 335 12.25 19.25 9.01
N ALA A 336 12.89 20.41 8.93
CA ALA A 336 12.21 21.69 8.77
C ALA A 336 11.37 21.74 7.49
N VAL A 337 11.92 21.25 6.38
CA VAL A 337 11.23 21.24 5.09
C VAL A 337 10.15 20.15 5.01
N ILE A 338 10.38 18.96 5.58
CA ILE A 338 9.34 17.93 5.70
C ILE A 338 8.15 18.47 6.51
N SER A 339 8.43 19.18 7.61
CA SER A 339 7.42 19.75 8.51
C SER A 339 6.55 20.82 7.84
N LEU A 340 7.05 21.51 6.80
CA LEU A 340 6.21 22.42 5.98
C LEU A 340 5.04 21.69 5.33
N GLY A 341 5.24 20.43 4.92
CA GLY A 341 4.17 19.58 4.37
C GLY A 341 3.04 19.33 5.38
N PHE A 342 3.38 19.17 6.66
CA PHE A 342 2.39 18.98 7.74
C PHE A 342 1.61 20.26 8.04
N VAL A 343 2.27 21.43 8.05
CA VAL A 343 1.61 22.73 8.31
C VAL A 343 0.69 23.14 7.16
N LEU A 344 1.09 22.86 5.91
CA LEU A 344 0.39 23.26 4.69
C LEU A 344 -0.53 22.18 4.10
N CYS A 345 -0.77 21.07 4.82
CA CYS A 345 -1.58 19.95 4.31
C CYS A 345 -3.01 20.38 3.92
N ASN A 346 -3.58 21.41 4.57
CA ASN A 346 -4.91 21.94 4.24
C ASN A 346 -4.95 22.73 2.90
N SER A 347 -3.81 23.23 2.43
CA SER A 347 -3.73 24.00 1.18
C SER A 347 -2.61 23.46 0.26
N PRO A 348 -2.80 22.26 -0.33
CA PRO A 348 -1.76 21.58 -1.11
C PRO A 348 -1.33 22.34 -2.37
N GLN A 349 -2.19 23.20 -2.93
CA GLN A 349 -1.89 24.04 -4.10
C GLN A 349 -0.79 25.08 -3.82
N ARG A 350 -0.68 25.59 -2.59
CA ARG A 350 0.32 26.61 -2.23
C ARG A 350 1.71 26.02 -1.99
N LEU A 351 1.78 24.73 -1.66
CA LEU A 351 3.02 24.09 -1.23
C LEU A 351 4.10 24.06 -2.34
N PRO A 352 3.82 23.68 -3.61
CA PRO A 352 4.83 23.71 -4.66
C PRO A 352 5.43 25.10 -4.89
N ALA A 353 4.63 26.16 -4.76
CA ALA A 353 5.11 27.54 -4.92
C ALA A 353 6.13 27.92 -3.84
N VAL A 354 5.92 27.50 -2.58
CA VAL A 354 6.86 27.74 -1.48
C VAL A 354 8.13 26.91 -1.63
N LEU A 355 8.00 25.65 -2.04
CA LEU A 355 9.12 24.70 -2.10
C LEU A 355 9.97 24.84 -3.38
N ARG A 356 9.50 25.55 -4.40
CA ARG A 356 10.22 25.71 -5.68
C ARG A 356 11.63 26.28 -5.53
N LEU A 357 11.85 27.22 -4.61
CA LEU A 357 13.19 27.75 -4.38
C LEU A 357 14.08 26.72 -3.66
N LEU A 358 13.50 25.92 -2.77
CA LEU A 358 14.22 24.91 -2.00
C LEU A 358 14.59 23.68 -2.85
N SER A 359 13.83 23.35 -3.89
CA SER A 359 14.17 22.27 -4.82
C SER A 359 15.44 22.54 -5.62
N GLU A 360 15.79 23.81 -5.84
CA GLU A 360 17.00 24.23 -6.54
C GLU A 360 18.19 24.42 -5.59
N SER A 361 18.02 24.13 -4.30
CA SER A 361 19.08 24.24 -3.30
C SER A 361 20.27 23.34 -3.63
N TYR A 362 21.47 23.82 -3.32
CA TYR A 362 22.69 23.04 -3.45
C TYR A 362 22.71 21.82 -2.51
N ASN A 363 22.01 21.91 -1.36
CA ASN A 363 22.02 20.88 -0.33
C ASN A 363 21.08 19.71 -0.71
N PRO A 364 21.61 18.49 -0.88
CA PRO A 364 20.79 17.33 -1.25
C PRO A 364 19.73 16.95 -0.20
N HIS A 365 19.99 17.16 1.10
CA HIS A 365 19.02 16.84 2.16
C HIS A 365 17.76 17.71 2.09
N VAL A 366 17.93 18.97 1.68
CA VAL A 366 16.81 19.90 1.44
C VAL A 366 16.02 19.46 0.21
N ARG A 367 16.70 19.11 -0.89
CA ARG A 367 16.02 18.61 -2.10
C ARG A 367 15.23 17.32 -1.83
N TYR A 368 15.81 16.39 -1.07
CA TYR A 368 15.11 15.18 -0.61
C TYR A 368 13.85 15.51 0.21
N ALA A 369 13.97 16.45 1.15
CA ALA A 369 12.86 16.86 1.99
C ALA A 369 11.70 17.48 1.19
N VAL A 370 12.01 18.25 0.15
CA VAL A 370 11.01 18.81 -0.77
C VAL A 370 10.18 17.69 -1.41
N CYS A 371 10.83 16.61 -1.86
CA CYS A 371 10.13 15.47 -2.46
C CYS A 371 9.12 14.83 -1.50
N LEU A 372 9.52 14.58 -0.25
CA LEU A 372 8.64 13.99 0.75
C LEU A 372 7.53 14.94 1.21
N ALA A 373 7.82 16.22 1.39
CA ALA A 373 6.84 17.22 1.79
C ALA A 373 5.70 17.33 0.75
N ILE A 374 6.05 17.34 -0.54
CA ILE A 374 5.08 17.31 -1.64
C ILE A 374 4.30 15.99 -1.62
N GLY A 375 5.00 14.86 -1.45
CA GLY A 375 4.36 13.55 -1.39
C GLY A 375 3.31 13.44 -0.29
N PHE A 376 3.62 13.87 0.93
CA PHE A 376 2.68 13.79 2.06
C PHE A 376 1.47 14.72 1.86
N ALA A 377 1.71 15.98 1.47
CA ALA A 377 0.63 16.96 1.37
C ALA A 377 -0.25 16.78 0.13
N CYS A 378 0.32 16.33 -1.00
CA CYS A 378 -0.37 16.19 -2.29
C CYS A 378 -0.67 14.73 -2.65
N ALA A 379 -0.84 13.84 -1.67
CA ALA A 379 -1.11 12.43 -1.92
C ALA A 379 -2.43 12.24 -2.70
N GLY A 380 -2.38 11.46 -3.80
CA GLY A 380 -3.53 11.18 -4.67
C GLY A 380 -4.09 12.37 -5.46
N GLN A 381 -3.36 13.49 -5.52
CA GLN A 381 -3.81 14.76 -6.11
C GLN A 381 -3.10 15.14 -7.41
N ALA A 382 -2.48 14.18 -8.12
CA ALA A 382 -1.73 14.42 -9.36
C ALA A 382 -2.50 15.24 -10.42
N ASP A 383 -3.82 15.01 -10.55
CA ASP A 383 -4.65 15.70 -11.53
C ASP A 383 -4.92 17.17 -11.13
N SER A 384 -5.20 17.39 -9.84
CA SER A 384 -5.52 18.72 -9.31
C SER A 384 -4.32 19.64 -9.14
N ASN A 385 -3.09 19.09 -9.09
CA ASN A 385 -1.87 19.85 -8.87
C ASN A 385 -0.74 19.43 -9.83
N PRO A 386 -0.80 19.87 -11.11
CA PRO A 386 0.23 19.53 -12.10
C PRO A 386 1.58 20.20 -11.80
N ASP A 387 1.61 21.27 -11.00
CA ASP A 387 2.85 21.96 -10.67
C ASP A 387 3.71 21.15 -9.69
N ALA A 388 3.10 20.32 -8.84
CA ALA A 388 3.82 19.33 -8.03
C ALA A 388 4.54 18.30 -8.89
N VAL A 389 3.90 17.80 -9.96
CA VAL A 389 4.52 16.84 -10.91
C VAL A 389 5.74 17.47 -11.59
N LYS A 390 5.58 18.69 -12.14
CA LYS A 390 6.67 19.42 -12.81
C LYS A 390 7.86 19.68 -11.90
N LEU A 391 7.62 19.81 -10.59
CA LEU A 391 8.66 20.04 -9.59
C LEU A 391 9.44 18.74 -9.26
N LEU A 392 8.77 17.58 -9.26
CA LEU A 392 9.39 16.29 -8.97
C LEU A 392 10.12 15.65 -10.16
N GLU A 393 9.65 15.86 -11.39
CA GLU A 393 10.29 15.33 -12.62
C GLU A 393 11.80 15.58 -12.73
N PRO A 394 12.34 16.80 -12.49
CA PRO A 394 13.78 17.02 -12.53
C PRO A 394 14.52 16.31 -11.38
N LEU A 395 13.88 16.16 -10.22
CA LEU A 395 14.47 15.54 -9.03
C LEU A 395 14.60 14.01 -9.17
N LEU A 396 13.83 13.37 -10.06
CA LEU A 396 14.02 11.96 -10.43
C LEU A 396 15.38 11.71 -11.11
N LYS A 397 15.93 12.73 -11.78
CA LYS A 397 17.21 12.67 -12.50
C LYS A 397 18.34 13.37 -11.74
N ASP A 398 18.16 13.59 -10.44
CA ASP A 398 19.17 14.22 -9.59
C ASP A 398 20.46 13.38 -9.55
N ARG A 399 21.60 14.04 -9.33
CA ARG A 399 22.90 13.39 -9.21
C ARG A 399 22.98 12.52 -7.96
N THR A 400 22.29 12.90 -6.89
CA THR A 400 22.36 12.23 -5.59
C THR A 400 21.30 11.14 -5.44
N ASP A 401 21.73 9.94 -5.04
CA ASP A 401 20.91 8.73 -5.06
C ASP A 401 19.71 8.81 -4.11
N PHE A 402 19.91 9.29 -2.88
CA PHE A 402 18.81 9.40 -1.93
C PHE A 402 17.80 10.48 -2.32
N VAL A 403 18.20 11.54 -3.04
CA VAL A 403 17.26 12.51 -3.60
C VAL A 403 16.37 11.85 -4.64
N ARG A 404 16.94 11.00 -5.52
CA ARG A 404 16.18 10.18 -6.47
C ARG A 404 15.22 9.23 -5.73
N GLN A 405 15.67 8.57 -4.66
CA GLN A 405 14.80 7.74 -3.81
C GLN A 405 13.61 8.55 -3.26
N GLY A 406 13.85 9.75 -2.72
CA GLY A 406 12.80 10.63 -2.22
C GLY A 406 11.85 11.11 -3.31
N ALA A 407 12.37 11.45 -4.49
CA ALA A 407 11.57 11.85 -5.64
C ALA A 407 10.64 10.72 -6.11
N VAL A 408 11.17 9.49 -6.17
CA VAL A 408 10.39 8.29 -6.53
C VAL A 408 9.29 8.00 -5.49
N ILE A 409 9.59 8.07 -4.20
CA ILE A 409 8.59 7.89 -3.14
C ILE A 409 7.53 9.01 -3.18
N GLY A 410 7.94 10.27 -3.30
CA GLY A 410 7.05 11.42 -3.37
C GLY A 410 6.12 11.37 -4.58
N MET A 411 6.66 10.95 -5.74
CA MET A 411 5.86 10.73 -6.95
C MET A 411 4.91 9.53 -6.80
N GLY A 412 5.31 8.50 -6.05
CA GLY A 412 4.47 7.38 -5.65
C GLY A 412 3.23 7.82 -4.86
N PHE A 413 3.40 8.70 -3.86
CA PHE A 413 2.27 9.30 -3.14
C PHE A 413 1.39 10.17 -4.03
N LEU A 414 1.98 10.99 -4.90
CA LEU A 414 1.24 11.88 -5.79
C LEU A 414 0.36 11.10 -6.78
N CYS A 415 0.87 9.98 -7.30
CA CYS A 415 0.21 9.13 -8.28
C CYS A 415 -0.69 8.03 -7.69
N MET A 416 -0.98 8.06 -6.38
CA MET A 416 -1.91 7.12 -5.76
C MET A 416 -3.29 7.25 -6.42
N GLN A 417 -3.92 6.11 -6.72
CA GLN A 417 -5.28 6.04 -7.28
C GLN A 417 -5.53 6.72 -8.63
N THR A 418 -4.51 7.31 -9.29
CA THR A 418 -4.64 7.98 -10.59
C THR A 418 -4.68 6.97 -11.73
N SER A 419 -5.66 7.11 -12.62
CA SER A 419 -5.81 6.26 -13.81
C SER A 419 -4.92 6.73 -14.98
N ALA A 420 -4.83 5.92 -16.04
CA ALA A 420 -4.04 6.25 -17.24
C ALA A 420 -4.61 7.45 -18.04
N ALA A 421 -5.92 7.68 -17.96
CA ALA A 421 -6.59 8.79 -18.65
C ALA A 421 -6.51 10.12 -17.85
N GLN A 422 -6.24 10.05 -16.55
CA GLN A 422 -6.02 11.21 -15.69
C GLN A 422 -4.58 11.73 -15.80
N ALA A 423 -4.38 13.02 -15.54
CA ALA A 423 -3.06 13.67 -15.53
C ALA A 423 -2.19 13.37 -16.77
N ASN A 424 -2.78 13.37 -17.99
CA ASN A 424 -2.07 13.17 -19.27
C ASN A 424 -1.20 11.88 -19.35
N GLY A 425 -1.58 10.83 -18.62
CA GLY A 425 -0.84 9.55 -18.63
C GLY A 425 0.48 9.57 -17.86
N VAL A 426 0.70 10.57 -16.99
CA VAL A 426 1.89 10.66 -16.12
C VAL A 426 2.04 9.40 -15.27
N ALA A 427 0.96 8.88 -14.70
CA ALA A 427 0.99 7.67 -13.88
C ALA A 427 1.50 6.43 -14.67
N THR A 428 1.12 6.30 -15.95
CA THR A 428 1.58 5.19 -16.80
C THR A 428 3.05 5.33 -17.17
N ARG A 429 3.50 6.54 -17.50
CA ARG A 429 4.92 6.83 -17.78
C ARG A 429 5.77 6.54 -16.54
N PHE A 430 5.30 6.98 -15.37
CA PHE A 430 5.97 6.76 -14.11
C PHE A 430 6.04 5.28 -13.73
N ARG A 431 4.97 4.49 -13.91
CA ARG A 431 5.01 3.02 -13.71
C ARG A 431 6.07 2.35 -14.60
N ALA A 432 6.18 2.76 -15.87
CA ALA A 432 7.20 2.22 -16.76
C ALA A 432 8.62 2.59 -16.31
N GLU A 433 8.81 3.81 -15.81
CA GLU A 433 10.08 4.26 -15.24
C GLU A 433 10.43 3.51 -13.94
N LEU A 434 9.48 3.31 -13.04
CA LEU A 434 9.65 2.50 -11.84
C LEU A 434 10.09 1.06 -12.17
N MET A 435 9.45 0.43 -13.17
CA MET A 435 9.84 -0.92 -13.60
C MET A 435 11.26 -0.96 -14.12
N LYS A 436 11.66 0.06 -14.90
CA LYS A 436 13.03 0.18 -15.40
C LYS A 436 14.02 0.32 -14.25
N ILE A 437 13.74 1.19 -13.28
CA ILE A 437 14.62 1.43 -12.12
C ILE A 437 14.72 0.16 -11.25
N ALA A 438 13.61 -0.53 -11.01
CA ALA A 438 13.58 -1.72 -10.16
C ALA A 438 14.34 -2.92 -10.78
N THR A 439 14.38 -3.01 -12.11
CA THR A 439 15.03 -4.11 -12.86
C THR A 439 16.48 -3.82 -13.26
N ASP A 440 16.86 -2.54 -13.36
CA ASP A 440 18.21 -2.15 -13.76
C ASP A 440 19.22 -2.42 -12.62
N ARG A 441 20.19 -3.29 -12.91
CA ARG A 441 21.26 -3.67 -11.98
C ARG A 441 22.23 -2.54 -11.69
N HIS A 442 22.39 -1.58 -12.61
CA HIS A 442 23.34 -0.48 -12.48
C HIS A 442 22.81 0.65 -11.60
N GLN A 443 21.55 0.60 -11.17
CA GLN A 443 20.98 1.57 -10.25
C GLN A 443 21.37 1.28 -8.80
N ASP A 444 21.55 2.35 -8.04
CA ASP A 444 21.87 2.28 -6.62
C ASP A 444 20.78 1.57 -5.82
N VAL A 445 21.20 0.85 -4.78
CA VAL A 445 20.31 0.04 -3.93
C VAL A 445 19.22 0.91 -3.31
N SER A 446 19.54 2.14 -2.88
CA SER A 446 18.59 3.07 -2.26
C SER A 446 17.49 3.53 -3.23
N VAL A 447 17.84 3.77 -4.50
CA VAL A 447 16.87 4.17 -5.53
C VAL A 447 15.96 2.99 -5.88
N ARG A 448 16.52 1.78 -5.98
CA ARG A 448 15.75 0.55 -6.17
C ARG A 448 14.78 0.29 -5.01
N PHE A 449 15.25 0.45 -3.77
CA PHE A 449 14.39 0.37 -2.59
C PHE A 449 13.25 1.40 -2.65
N GLY A 450 13.56 2.65 -3.00
CA GLY A 450 12.56 3.70 -3.22
C GLY A 450 11.53 3.33 -4.28
N ALA A 451 11.95 2.76 -5.41
CA ALA A 451 11.06 2.32 -6.48
C ALA A 451 10.13 1.18 -6.04
N ILE A 452 10.65 0.21 -5.28
CA ILE A 452 9.85 -0.90 -4.75
C ILE A 452 8.80 -0.40 -3.75
N VAL A 453 9.19 0.49 -2.82
CA VAL A 453 8.25 1.09 -1.86
C VAL A 453 7.22 1.98 -2.57
N ALA A 454 7.63 2.73 -3.60
CA ALA A 454 6.72 3.56 -4.39
C ALA A 454 5.65 2.73 -5.13
N PHE A 455 6.01 1.54 -5.66
CA PHE A 455 5.00 0.61 -6.19
C PHE A 455 3.99 0.21 -5.11
N GLY A 456 4.46 -0.10 -3.89
CA GLY A 456 3.61 -0.46 -2.78
C GLY A 456 2.64 0.66 -2.37
N ILE A 457 3.12 1.90 -2.37
CA ILE A 457 2.30 3.09 -2.09
C ILE A 457 1.26 3.31 -3.21
N MET A 458 1.67 3.23 -4.47
CA MET A 458 0.78 3.46 -5.61
C MET A 458 -0.37 2.47 -5.69
N ASP A 459 -0.09 1.20 -5.38
CA ASP A 459 -1.04 0.10 -5.49
C ASP A 459 -1.62 -0.34 -4.12
N CYS A 460 -1.61 0.57 -3.12
CA CYS A 460 -2.05 0.26 -1.76
C CYS A 460 -3.51 -0.20 -1.66
N GLY A 461 -3.76 -1.16 -0.76
CA GLY A 461 -5.08 -1.77 -0.49
C GLY A 461 -5.79 -2.28 -1.74
N GLY A 462 -5.06 -2.87 -2.68
CA GLY A 462 -5.63 -3.30 -3.97
C GLY A 462 -6.06 -2.14 -4.87
N ARG A 463 -5.37 -0.99 -4.77
CA ARG A 463 -5.68 0.29 -5.44
C ARG A 463 -6.99 0.93 -4.96
N ASN A 464 -7.44 0.59 -3.76
CA ASN A 464 -8.68 1.10 -3.16
C ASN A 464 -8.43 2.02 -1.95
N GLU A 465 -7.18 2.20 -1.54
CA GLU A 465 -6.81 3.06 -0.42
C GLU A 465 -6.04 4.29 -0.87
N THR A 466 -6.21 5.41 -0.16
CA THR A 466 -5.45 6.63 -0.38
C THR A 466 -4.82 7.09 0.91
N ALA A 467 -3.60 7.62 0.86
CA ALA A 467 -2.97 8.24 2.01
C ALA A 467 -3.50 9.68 2.13
N SER A 468 -4.17 10.01 3.23
CA SER A 468 -4.74 11.36 3.44
C SER A 468 -4.65 11.77 4.89
N PHE A 469 -4.22 13.02 5.13
CA PHE A 469 -4.29 13.67 6.44
C PHE A 469 -5.74 13.85 6.92
N PHE A 470 -6.65 14.13 5.99
CA PHE A 470 -8.04 14.45 6.29
C PHE A 470 -8.94 13.23 6.09
N SER A 471 -9.93 13.10 6.96
CA SER A 471 -11.12 12.30 6.72
C SER A 471 -11.95 12.94 5.60
N LYS A 472 -12.87 12.16 5.03
CA LYS A 472 -13.83 12.65 4.01
C LYS A 472 -14.67 13.84 4.51
N ALA A 473 -14.88 13.93 5.82
CA ALA A 473 -15.56 15.05 6.47
C ALA A 473 -14.70 16.32 6.62
N GLY A 474 -13.46 16.33 6.13
CA GLY A 474 -12.52 17.46 6.28
C GLY A 474 -11.85 17.55 7.65
N THR A 475 -12.10 16.61 8.56
CA THR A 475 -11.44 16.55 9.87
C THR A 475 -10.08 15.87 9.77
N LEU A 476 -9.06 16.46 10.40
CA LEU A 476 -7.73 15.87 10.46
C LEU A 476 -7.74 14.57 11.27
N ARG A 477 -7.23 13.47 10.70
CA ARG A 477 -7.07 12.19 11.40
C ARG A 477 -5.73 12.16 12.13
N MET A 478 -5.78 12.00 13.45
CA MET A 478 -4.58 11.89 14.29
C MET A 478 -3.66 10.75 13.80
N GLY A 479 -4.21 9.54 13.62
CA GLY A 479 -3.43 8.39 13.14
C GLY A 479 -2.75 8.60 11.79
N ALA A 480 -3.33 9.42 10.90
CA ALA A 480 -2.69 9.72 9.62
C ALA A 480 -1.48 10.63 9.77
N ALA A 481 -1.58 11.69 10.58
CA ALA A 481 -0.47 12.58 10.85
C ALA A 481 0.69 11.85 11.56
N VAL A 482 0.36 11.00 12.54
CA VAL A 482 1.31 10.12 13.23
C VAL A 482 1.99 9.16 12.24
N GLY A 483 1.21 8.50 11.38
CA GLY A 483 1.73 7.56 10.39
C GLY A 483 2.73 8.21 9.42
N PHE A 484 2.44 9.42 8.92
CA PHE A 484 3.40 10.16 8.09
C PHE A 484 4.64 10.62 8.86
N ALA A 485 4.50 11.02 10.13
CA ALA A 485 5.62 11.45 10.96
C ALA A 485 6.58 10.29 11.26
N LEU A 486 6.05 9.09 11.58
CA LEU A 486 6.85 7.89 11.79
C LEU A 486 7.47 7.38 10.48
N PHE A 487 6.75 7.44 9.36
CA PHE A 487 7.30 7.09 8.05
C PHE A 487 8.46 8.02 7.63
N ALA A 488 8.42 9.31 8.01
CA ALA A 488 9.53 10.23 7.76
C ALA A 488 10.84 9.80 8.48
N GLN A 489 10.74 8.99 9.53
CA GLN A 489 11.88 8.43 10.28
C GLN A 489 12.49 7.17 9.64
N MET A 490 12.06 6.79 8.42
CA MET A 490 12.56 5.59 7.72
C MET A 490 14.09 5.51 7.59
N TRP A 491 14.77 6.66 7.61
CA TRP A 491 16.22 6.76 7.50
C TRP A 491 16.96 6.05 8.62
N TYR A 492 16.38 6.11 9.81
CA TYR A 492 17.03 5.61 11.01
C TYR A 492 16.51 4.22 11.35
N TRP A 493 15.24 3.93 11.09
CA TRP A 493 14.64 2.65 11.42
C TRP A 493 13.55 2.22 10.42
N TYR A 494 13.85 1.17 9.63
CA TYR A 494 12.96 0.65 8.59
C TYR A 494 11.59 0.10 9.06
N PRO A 495 11.45 -0.58 10.22
CA PRO A 495 10.15 -1.10 10.68
C PRO A 495 9.06 -0.03 10.87
N LEU A 496 9.44 1.24 11.04
CA LEU A 496 8.50 2.37 11.13
C LEU A 496 7.76 2.64 9.81
N ILE A 497 8.22 2.09 8.68
CA ILE A 497 7.50 2.18 7.40
C ILE A 497 6.12 1.51 7.49
N LEU A 498 5.97 0.47 8.33
CA LEU A 498 4.69 -0.23 8.54
C LEU A 498 3.61 0.67 9.17
N CYS A 499 4.02 1.72 9.92
CA CYS A 499 3.09 2.72 10.46
C CYS A 499 2.44 3.60 9.37
N LEU A 500 2.92 3.54 8.12
CA LEU A 500 2.23 4.18 7.00
C LEU A 500 0.81 3.64 6.81
N SER A 501 0.55 2.39 7.23
CA SER A 501 -0.80 1.82 7.23
C SER A 501 -1.82 2.67 7.97
N LEU A 502 -1.43 3.46 8.98
CA LEU A 502 -2.33 4.36 9.72
C LEU A 502 -2.83 5.55 8.87
N SER A 503 -2.06 5.96 7.86
CA SER A 503 -2.44 7.07 6.98
C SER A 503 -3.36 6.65 5.84
N PHE A 504 -3.48 5.35 5.56
CA PHE A 504 -4.40 4.85 4.56
C PHE A 504 -5.86 4.97 5.00
N SER A 505 -6.68 5.37 4.04
CA SER A 505 -8.14 5.43 4.16
C SER A 505 -8.76 4.81 2.92
N PRO A 506 -9.65 3.82 3.06
CA PRO A 506 -10.39 3.25 1.93
C PRO A 506 -11.26 4.29 1.23
N THR A 507 -11.22 4.32 -0.09
CA THR A 507 -12.06 5.16 -0.95
C THR A 507 -13.25 4.34 -1.45
N ALA A 508 -14.10 3.96 -0.50
CA ALA A 508 -15.29 3.14 -0.74
C ALA A 508 -16.59 3.95 -0.69
N LEU A 509 -17.57 3.47 -1.43
CA LEU A 509 -19.00 3.77 -1.28
C LEU A 509 -19.68 2.48 -0.78
N ILE A 510 -20.18 2.53 0.45
CA ILE A 510 -20.82 1.40 1.11
C ILE A 510 -22.20 1.84 1.58
N GLY A 511 -23.23 1.27 0.96
CA GLY A 511 -24.61 1.42 1.40
C GLY A 511 -24.95 0.40 2.48
N LEU A 512 -25.63 0.83 3.53
CA LEU A 512 -26.06 0.02 4.67
C LEU A 512 -27.57 0.14 4.86
N ASN A 513 -28.21 -0.98 5.20
CA ASN A 513 -29.60 -1.00 5.63
C ASN A 513 -29.74 -0.69 7.14
N GLU A 514 -30.97 -0.59 7.66
CA GLU A 514 -31.27 -0.38 9.09
C GLU A 514 -30.54 -1.40 10.00
N ASP A 515 -30.41 -2.64 9.52
CA ASP A 515 -29.70 -3.76 10.16
C ASP A 515 -28.17 -3.66 10.13
N MET A 516 -27.57 -2.58 9.60
CA MET A 516 -26.12 -2.41 9.40
C MET A 516 -25.48 -3.46 8.47
N LYS A 517 -26.29 -4.06 7.59
CA LYS A 517 -25.82 -5.02 6.57
C LYS A 517 -25.80 -4.36 5.19
N MET A 518 -24.98 -4.90 4.29
CA MET A 518 -24.84 -4.37 2.92
C MET A 518 -25.88 -4.99 1.96
N PRO A 519 -26.85 -4.22 1.43
CA PRO A 519 -27.75 -4.72 0.40
C PRO A 519 -27.03 -4.83 -0.96
N LYS A 520 -27.29 -5.90 -1.71
CA LYS A 520 -26.76 -6.11 -3.07
C LYS A 520 -27.40 -5.18 -4.10
N MET A 521 -28.61 -4.72 -3.81
CA MET A 521 -29.52 -4.02 -4.73
C MET A 521 -29.45 -2.50 -4.59
N PHE A 522 -28.25 -1.95 -4.36
CA PHE A 522 -27.97 -0.53 -4.38
C PHE A 522 -26.93 -0.22 -5.46
N ALA A 523 -27.25 0.73 -6.33
CA ALA A 523 -26.36 1.21 -7.38
C ALA A 523 -26.38 2.73 -7.47
N VAL A 524 -25.31 3.28 -8.05
CA VAL A 524 -25.08 4.71 -8.22
C VAL A 524 -24.58 4.99 -9.63
N GLN A 525 -24.98 6.13 -10.22
CA GLN A 525 -24.48 6.57 -11.52
C GLN A 525 -23.26 7.47 -11.36
N SER A 526 -22.22 7.18 -12.12
CA SER A 526 -21.04 8.03 -12.31
C SER A 526 -21.15 8.70 -13.68
N LEU A 527 -21.30 10.02 -13.70
CA LEU A 527 -21.42 10.87 -14.90
C LEU A 527 -20.06 11.16 -15.55
N ALA A 528 -19.18 10.17 -15.56
CA ALA A 528 -17.84 10.29 -16.09
C ALA A 528 -17.44 9.02 -16.83
N LYS A 529 -16.54 9.17 -17.82
CA LYS A 529 -16.10 8.05 -18.65
C LYS A 529 -15.43 6.97 -17.77
N PRO A 530 -15.77 5.69 -17.96
CA PRO A 530 -15.19 4.58 -17.20
C PRO A 530 -13.66 4.58 -17.20
N SER A 531 -13.03 4.96 -18.32
CA SER A 531 -11.57 5.00 -18.48
C SER A 531 -10.87 6.01 -17.58
N HIS A 532 -11.57 7.06 -17.11
CA HIS A 532 -11.02 8.01 -16.15
C HIS A 532 -10.85 7.43 -14.75
N PHE A 533 -11.58 6.38 -14.38
CA PHE A 533 -11.56 5.80 -13.02
C PHE A 533 -11.29 4.29 -13.01
N ALA A 534 -11.06 3.68 -14.18
CA ALA A 534 -10.73 2.27 -14.31
C ALA A 534 -9.43 1.90 -13.60
N TYR A 535 -9.38 0.66 -13.11
CA TYR A 535 -8.12 0.09 -12.66
C TYR A 535 -7.12 0.02 -13.82
N PRO A 536 -5.83 0.27 -13.57
CA PRO A 536 -4.79 0.01 -14.54
C PRO A 536 -4.82 -1.46 -14.95
N SER A 537 -4.65 -1.74 -16.25
CA SER A 537 -4.59 -3.11 -16.76
C SER A 537 -3.52 -3.91 -16.00
N PRO A 538 -3.86 -5.12 -15.50
CA PRO A 538 -2.88 -6.01 -14.87
C PRO A 538 -1.70 -6.25 -15.80
N THR A 539 -0.50 -6.41 -15.25
CA THR A 539 0.65 -6.82 -16.04
C THR A 539 0.34 -8.19 -16.65
N GLN A 540 0.47 -8.27 -17.98
CA GLN A 540 0.32 -9.57 -18.63
C GLN A 540 1.48 -10.45 -18.18
N PRO A 541 1.24 -11.72 -17.82
CA PRO A 541 2.31 -12.65 -17.55
C PRO A 541 3.21 -12.63 -18.77
N THR A 542 4.53 -12.48 -18.56
CA THR A 542 5.49 -12.68 -19.64
C THR A 542 5.24 -14.09 -20.14
N ALA A 543 4.52 -14.22 -21.26
CA ALA A 543 4.47 -15.46 -21.99
C ALA A 543 5.93 -15.86 -22.12
N LYS A 544 6.30 -17.01 -21.52
CA LYS A 544 7.61 -17.64 -21.71
C LYS A 544 7.94 -17.41 -23.17
N VAL A 545 9.02 -16.67 -23.44
CA VAL A 545 9.40 -16.29 -24.79
C VAL A 545 9.29 -17.54 -25.65
N ASP A 546 8.20 -17.64 -26.41
CA ASP A 546 8.04 -18.70 -27.36
C ASP A 546 9.24 -18.52 -28.28
N THR A 547 10.08 -19.53 -28.29
CA THR A 547 11.24 -19.75 -29.17
C THR A 547 10.88 -19.68 -30.67
N LYS A 548 9.68 -19.21 -31.00
CA LYS A 548 9.17 -18.90 -32.34
C LYS A 548 9.53 -17.48 -32.82
N LYS A 549 9.73 -16.48 -31.95
CA LYS A 549 10.15 -15.12 -32.42
C LYS A 549 11.65 -14.98 -32.62
N SER A 550 12.48 -15.71 -31.88
CA SER A 550 13.94 -15.74 -32.10
C SER A 550 14.34 -16.60 -33.31
N THR A 551 13.54 -17.59 -33.69
CA THR A 551 13.81 -18.40 -34.89
C THR A 551 13.44 -17.69 -36.20
N VAL A 552 12.50 -16.74 -36.20
CA VAL A 552 12.15 -15.97 -37.40
C VAL A 552 13.17 -14.84 -37.66
N SER A 553 13.64 -14.12 -36.65
CA SER A 553 14.64 -13.06 -36.86
C SER A 553 16.03 -13.60 -37.20
N VAL A 554 16.40 -14.79 -36.69
CA VAL A 554 17.66 -15.47 -37.04
C VAL A 554 17.61 -16.05 -38.46
N LYS A 555 16.44 -16.50 -38.95
CA LYS A 555 16.28 -16.96 -40.34
C LYS A 555 16.31 -15.81 -41.35
N LEU A 556 15.81 -14.61 -41.03
CA LEU A 556 15.95 -13.46 -41.93
C LEU A 556 17.38 -12.89 -41.97
N SER A 557 18.08 -12.86 -40.84
CA SER A 557 19.46 -12.34 -40.77
C SER A 557 20.49 -13.30 -41.39
N THR A 558 20.24 -14.61 -41.39
CA THR A 558 21.06 -15.58 -42.13
C THR A 558 20.71 -15.65 -43.63
N ALA A 559 19.44 -15.44 -44.02
CA ALA A 559 19.03 -15.39 -45.43
C ALA A 559 19.58 -14.15 -46.17
N HIS A 560 19.65 -12.98 -45.53
CA HIS A 560 20.27 -11.80 -46.15
C HIS A 560 21.80 -11.88 -46.27
N LYS A 561 22.46 -12.69 -45.44
CA LYS A 561 23.92 -12.90 -45.51
C LYS A 561 24.30 -14.01 -46.50
N ALA A 562 23.37 -14.91 -46.83
CA ALA A 562 23.51 -15.92 -47.89
C ALA A 562 23.21 -15.37 -49.31
N GLY A 563 22.51 -14.24 -49.44
CA GLY A 563 22.17 -13.59 -50.72
C GLY A 563 23.25 -12.67 -51.32
N LYS A 564 24.45 -12.58 -50.72
CA LYS A 564 25.58 -11.82 -51.27
C LYS A 564 26.86 -12.65 -51.27
N LYS A 565 27.02 -13.53 -52.26
CA LYS A 565 28.31 -13.92 -52.86
C LYS A 565 28.10 -14.35 -54.34
N PRO A 566 29.07 -14.08 -55.22
CA PRO A 566 28.85 -13.83 -56.64
C PRO A 566 28.73 -15.12 -57.47
N THR A 567 27.84 -15.12 -58.45
CA THR A 567 27.80 -16.09 -59.55
C THR A 567 28.85 -15.74 -60.60
N THR A 568 30.00 -16.41 -60.57
CA THR A 568 30.84 -16.59 -61.76
C THR A 568 31.33 -18.02 -61.83
N ALA A 569 30.62 -18.86 -62.57
CA ALA A 569 31.17 -20.09 -63.15
C ALA A 569 30.29 -20.56 -64.31
N THR A 570 30.59 -20.11 -65.53
CA THR A 570 30.45 -20.93 -66.76
C THR A 570 31.31 -20.32 -67.86
N ARG A 571 32.54 -20.81 -68.01
CA ARG A 571 33.00 -21.53 -69.22
C ARG A 571 34.53 -21.66 -69.23
N ALA A 572 34.95 -22.91 -69.33
CA ALA A 572 35.98 -23.43 -70.21
C ALA A 572 37.27 -22.62 -70.46
N GLY A 573 38.41 -23.29 -70.22
CA GLY A 573 39.56 -23.18 -71.12
C GLY A 573 40.92 -22.99 -70.48
N LYS A 574 41.54 -24.11 -70.06
CA LYS A 574 42.98 -24.43 -70.11
C LYS A 574 44.03 -23.32 -69.87
N ALA A 575 44.83 -23.59 -68.83
CA ALA A 575 46.29 -23.79 -68.89
C ALA A 575 47.18 -22.84 -68.05
N LYS A 576 48.07 -23.53 -67.31
CA LYS A 576 49.41 -23.16 -66.83
C LYS A 576 49.56 -22.31 -65.56
N GLN A 577 50.03 -23.02 -64.54
CA GLN A 577 51.10 -22.65 -63.59
C GLN A 577 51.94 -21.44 -64.04
N ALA A 578 52.14 -20.48 -63.15
CA ALA A 578 53.35 -20.35 -62.33
C ALA A 578 53.40 -18.97 -61.65
N THR A 579 53.69 -18.98 -60.34
CA THR A 579 54.58 -18.05 -59.58
C THR A 579 54.93 -16.70 -60.23
N SER A 580 54.88 -15.53 -59.59
CA SER A 580 55.30 -15.18 -58.22
C SER A 580 55.29 -13.64 -58.04
N VAL A 581 55.12 -13.20 -56.79
CA VAL A 581 55.89 -12.11 -56.09
C VAL A 581 55.51 -10.62 -56.33
N VAL A 582 54.99 -10.00 -55.24
CA VAL A 582 55.35 -8.68 -54.61
C VAL A 582 54.99 -7.40 -55.41
N ALA A 583 54.52 -6.26 -54.88
CA ALA A 583 54.45 -5.63 -53.56
C ALA A 583 53.30 -4.58 -53.48
N LYS A 584 52.84 -4.33 -52.23
CA LYS A 584 52.49 -3.06 -51.52
C LYS A 584 52.63 -1.68 -52.24
N PRO A 585 52.13 -0.56 -51.65
CA PRO A 585 50.89 -0.31 -50.87
C PRO A 585 50.26 1.11 -51.15
N THR A 586 49.37 1.56 -50.23
CA THR A 586 48.95 2.94 -49.84
C THR A 586 48.02 3.72 -50.81
N SER A 587 46.76 3.96 -50.43
CA SER A 587 46.18 5.14 -49.70
C SER A 587 46.28 6.42 -50.56
N GLU A 588 45.31 7.32 -50.66
CA GLU A 588 44.26 7.78 -49.75
C GLU A 588 43.42 8.84 -50.51
N ASN A 589 42.20 9.14 -50.03
CA ASN A 589 41.47 10.41 -50.20
C ASN A 589 41.08 10.89 -51.61
N SER A 590 40.08 11.73 -51.85
CA SER A 590 38.89 12.27 -51.17
C SER A 590 38.36 13.33 -52.16
N GLY A 591 37.07 13.54 -52.32
CA GLY A 591 36.60 14.67 -53.14
C GLY A 591 35.10 14.74 -53.31
N VAL A 592 34.52 15.81 -52.78
CA VAL A 592 33.10 16.12 -52.60
C VAL A 592 32.57 17.02 -53.75
N ALA A 593 31.24 17.19 -53.78
CA ALA A 593 30.42 18.21 -54.46
C ALA A 593 29.81 17.77 -55.82
N GLY A 594 28.56 18.07 -56.15
CA GLY A 594 27.52 18.86 -55.50
C GLY A 594 26.22 18.81 -56.33
N GLU A 595 25.16 19.39 -55.74
CA GLU A 595 23.93 20.01 -56.27
C GLU A 595 23.26 19.56 -57.60
N GLY A 596 21.92 19.54 -57.60
CA GLY A 596 21.14 19.74 -58.83
C GLY A 596 19.70 19.24 -58.80
N LEU A 597 18.74 20.17 -58.90
CA LEU A 597 17.29 20.06 -58.76
C LEU A 597 16.57 19.68 -60.08
N ASN A 598 15.25 19.39 -59.99
CA ASN A 598 14.15 19.41 -61.00
C ASN A 598 13.61 18.03 -61.41
N THR A 599 12.37 17.61 -61.09
CA THR A 599 10.97 18.14 -61.19
C THR A 599 10.19 17.48 -62.35
N ALA A 600 8.89 17.27 -62.08
CA ALA A 600 7.80 16.86 -62.99
C ALA A 600 7.73 15.37 -63.41
N SER A 601 6.59 14.70 -63.57
CA SER A 601 5.21 14.71 -63.03
C SER A 601 4.41 13.81 -63.97
N GLU A 602 3.62 12.86 -63.43
CA GLU A 602 2.33 12.35 -63.99
C GLU A 602 2.37 11.65 -65.39
N GLU A 603 1.57 10.66 -65.78
CA GLU A 603 0.39 9.99 -65.24
C GLU A 603 0.07 8.74 -66.09
N SER A 604 -0.62 7.78 -65.47
CA SER A 604 -1.66 6.90 -66.04
C SER A 604 -1.31 5.69 -66.93
N GLY A 605 -1.91 4.53 -66.57
CA GLY A 605 -2.00 3.33 -67.42
C GLY A 605 -2.22 2.01 -66.67
N ALA A 606 -3.39 1.84 -66.04
CA ALA A 606 -3.88 0.57 -65.45
C ALA A 606 -4.31 -0.45 -66.55
N VAL A 607 -4.50 -1.77 -66.41
CA VAL A 607 -4.93 -2.73 -65.34
C VAL A 607 -4.65 -4.19 -65.88
N PRO A 608 -4.99 -5.32 -65.22
CA PRO A 608 -4.63 -5.89 -63.90
C PRO A 608 -4.00 -7.31 -63.99
N MET A 609 -3.45 -7.85 -62.90
CA MET A 609 -3.50 -9.29 -62.64
C MET A 609 -3.55 -9.57 -61.12
N ASP A 610 -4.65 -10.20 -60.70
CA ASP A 610 -5.04 -10.58 -59.34
C ASP A 610 -4.04 -11.48 -58.62
N VAL A 611 -3.69 -11.10 -57.37
CA VAL A 611 -3.40 -12.06 -56.30
C VAL A 611 -3.90 -11.48 -54.98
N ASP A 612 -4.92 -12.16 -54.43
CA ASP A 612 -5.54 -11.93 -53.13
C ASP A 612 -4.53 -11.67 -51.99
N LYS A 613 -4.62 -10.48 -51.41
CA LYS A 613 -4.22 -10.22 -50.02
C LYS A 613 -5.41 -9.61 -49.29
N LYS A 614 -6.07 -10.46 -48.50
CA LYS A 614 -6.92 -10.02 -47.38
C LYS A 614 -6.03 -9.29 -46.37
N THR A 615 -6.06 -7.97 -46.44
CA THR A 615 -5.73 -7.11 -45.31
C THR A 615 -6.91 -7.21 -44.35
N GLU A 616 -6.73 -7.92 -43.23
CA GLU A 616 -7.55 -7.67 -42.05
C GLU A 616 -7.12 -6.29 -41.52
N GLU A 617 -7.78 -5.25 -42.01
CA GLU A 617 -8.01 -4.05 -41.22
C GLU A 617 -8.84 -4.47 -40.00
N ALA A 618 -8.16 -4.85 -38.93
CA ALA A 618 -8.72 -4.70 -37.59
C ALA A 618 -8.81 -3.19 -37.36
N SER A 619 -9.90 -2.61 -37.85
CA SER A 619 -10.47 -1.40 -37.31
C SER A 619 -10.45 -1.54 -35.79
N LYS A 620 -9.58 -0.78 -35.13
CA LYS A 620 -9.86 -0.32 -33.78
C LYS A 620 -11.13 0.49 -33.92
N ALA A 621 -12.27 -0.18 -33.84
CA ALA A 621 -13.45 0.42 -33.28
C ALA A 621 -13.00 0.89 -31.89
N GLU A 622 -12.69 2.17 -31.78
CA GLU A 622 -12.92 2.90 -30.54
C GLU A 622 -14.38 2.59 -30.21
N THR A 623 -14.60 1.59 -29.35
CA THR A 623 -15.87 1.43 -28.67
C THR A 623 -16.16 2.78 -28.07
N SER A 624 -17.14 3.50 -28.63
CA SER A 624 -17.61 4.77 -28.13
C SER A 624 -17.87 4.58 -26.64
N GLU A 625 -16.96 5.07 -25.80
CA GLU A 625 -17.06 4.84 -24.37
C GLU A 625 -18.38 5.46 -23.89
N THR A 626 -19.17 4.67 -23.18
CA THR A 626 -20.38 5.19 -22.54
C THR A 626 -19.95 6.34 -21.62
N THR A 627 -20.62 7.47 -21.74
CA THR A 627 -20.30 8.67 -20.94
C THR A 627 -20.66 8.48 -19.46
N GLU A 628 -21.46 7.45 -19.17
CA GLU A 628 -21.96 7.10 -17.84
C GLU A 628 -21.58 5.66 -17.47
N GLN A 629 -21.30 5.44 -16.19
CA GLN A 629 -21.04 4.12 -15.60
C GLN A 629 -21.95 3.89 -14.40
N THR A 630 -22.56 2.71 -14.28
CA THR A 630 -23.27 2.30 -13.06
C THR A 630 -22.32 1.54 -12.13
N LEU A 631 -22.27 1.95 -10.86
CA LEU A 631 -21.49 1.34 -9.79
C LEU A 631 -22.43 0.61 -8.83
N TYR A 632 -22.06 -0.59 -8.39
CA TYR A 632 -22.87 -1.42 -7.47
C TYR A 632 -22.22 -1.53 -6.09
N ASN A 633 -23.05 -1.65 -5.05
CA ASN A 633 -22.58 -1.82 -3.68
C ASN A 633 -21.81 -3.16 -3.47
N PRO A 634 -20.64 -3.16 -2.81
CA PRO A 634 -19.79 -2.00 -2.48
C PRO A 634 -18.85 -1.65 -3.65
N SER A 635 -18.68 -0.36 -3.94
CA SER A 635 -17.86 0.12 -5.07
C SER A 635 -16.77 1.10 -4.64
N ARG A 636 -15.66 1.11 -5.38
CA ARG A 636 -14.63 2.14 -5.24
C ARG A 636 -15.13 3.47 -5.82
N VAL A 637 -14.94 4.54 -5.06
CA VAL A 637 -15.21 5.92 -5.48
C VAL A 637 -14.04 6.79 -5.06
N VAL A 638 -13.31 7.32 -6.04
CA VAL A 638 -12.15 8.20 -5.81
C VAL A 638 -12.62 9.61 -5.44
N PRO A 639 -11.90 10.40 -4.63
CA PRO A 639 -12.29 11.78 -4.31
C PRO A 639 -12.61 12.67 -5.52
N ALA A 640 -11.86 12.51 -6.63
CA ALA A 640 -12.14 13.23 -7.87
C ALA A 640 -13.45 12.80 -8.58
N GLN A 641 -13.97 11.62 -8.25
CA GLN A 641 -15.23 11.06 -8.78
C GLN A 641 -16.45 11.49 -7.95
N GLU A 642 -16.24 12.02 -6.74
CA GLU A 642 -17.34 12.38 -5.82
C GLU A 642 -18.27 13.46 -6.37
N SER A 643 -17.75 14.37 -7.19
CA SER A 643 -18.52 15.44 -7.83
C SER A 643 -19.33 14.99 -9.05
N SER A 644 -18.99 13.83 -9.63
CA SER A 644 -19.68 13.28 -10.80
C SER A 644 -20.69 12.18 -10.45
N ILE A 645 -20.92 11.93 -9.15
CA ILE A 645 -21.85 10.91 -8.67
C ILE A 645 -23.27 11.45 -8.59
N ARG A 646 -24.21 10.68 -9.13
CA ARG A 646 -25.66 10.90 -9.02
C ARG A 646 -26.35 9.66 -8.46
N PHE A 647 -27.17 9.86 -7.42
CA PHE A 647 -28.06 8.84 -6.89
C PHE A 647 -29.32 8.71 -7.77
N TYR A 648 -29.81 7.48 -7.92
CA TYR A 648 -31.09 7.23 -8.57
C TYR A 648 -32.26 7.74 -7.70
N GLN A 649 -33.32 8.25 -8.34
CA GLN A 649 -34.52 8.73 -7.66
C GLN A 649 -35.57 7.62 -7.48
N ALA A 650 -36.51 7.82 -6.55
CA ALA A 650 -37.63 6.91 -6.30
C ALA A 650 -38.40 6.61 -7.60
N GLY A 651 -38.44 5.35 -8.02
CA GLY A 651 -39.17 4.92 -9.22
C GLY A 651 -38.37 4.92 -10.53
N GLU A 652 -37.11 5.36 -10.53
CA GLU A 652 -36.20 5.13 -11.67
C GLU A 652 -35.85 3.63 -11.79
N MET A 653 -35.63 3.17 -13.03
CA MET A 653 -35.22 1.79 -13.29
C MET A 653 -33.71 1.66 -13.15
N MET A 654 -33.27 0.74 -12.30
CA MET A 654 -31.86 0.40 -12.15
C MET A 654 -31.46 -0.59 -13.26
N PRO A 655 -30.29 -0.41 -13.90
CA PRO A 655 -29.78 -1.39 -14.86
C PRO A 655 -29.46 -2.71 -14.16
N PRO A 656 -29.51 -3.84 -14.89
CA PRO A 656 -29.32 -5.17 -14.31
C PRO A 656 -27.88 -5.42 -13.83
N ARG A 657 -27.75 -6.12 -12.70
CA ARG A 657 -26.48 -6.64 -12.16
C ARG A 657 -26.28 -8.09 -12.64
N GLY A 658 -25.24 -8.33 -13.44
CA GLY A 658 -24.83 -9.70 -13.85
C GLY A 658 -25.84 -10.42 -14.74
N ALA A 659 -26.12 -11.70 -14.45
CA ALA A 659 -26.89 -12.61 -15.32
C ALA A 659 -28.42 -12.42 -15.32
N ARG A 660 -28.97 -11.51 -14.51
CA ARG A 660 -30.41 -11.17 -14.56
C ARG A 660 -30.64 -10.16 -15.69
N LYS A 661 -31.59 -10.45 -16.59
CA LYS A 661 -31.90 -9.60 -17.76
C LYS A 661 -32.98 -8.53 -17.48
N GLU A 662 -33.57 -8.50 -16.30
CA GLU A 662 -34.68 -7.59 -15.96
C GLU A 662 -34.20 -6.36 -15.18
N GLN A 663 -34.61 -5.19 -15.65
CA GLN A 663 -34.45 -3.90 -14.96
C GLN A 663 -35.45 -3.83 -13.79
N GLN A 664 -34.97 -3.58 -12.59
CA GLN A 664 -35.80 -3.47 -11.39
C GLN A 664 -35.86 -2.02 -10.90
N LYS A 665 -36.97 -1.64 -10.26
CA LYS A 665 -37.13 -0.32 -9.67
C LYS A 665 -36.15 -0.14 -8.51
N VAL A 666 -35.68 1.08 -8.32
CA VAL A 666 -34.81 1.46 -7.19
C VAL A 666 -35.57 1.21 -5.88
N ARG A 667 -35.05 0.30 -5.06
CA ARG A 667 -35.61 -0.10 -3.75
C ARG A 667 -35.04 0.71 -2.58
N TYR A 668 -33.78 1.09 -2.67
CA TYR A 668 -33.04 1.76 -1.61
C TYR A 668 -32.73 3.21 -1.97
N LEU A 669 -33.01 4.15 -1.07
CA LEU A 669 -32.65 5.57 -1.20
C LEU A 669 -31.77 6.02 -0.03
N PRO A 670 -30.80 6.92 -0.26
CA PRO A 670 -30.02 7.48 0.83
C PRO A 670 -30.89 8.35 1.74
N VAL A 671 -30.78 8.13 3.06
CA VAL A 671 -31.47 8.94 4.09
C VAL A 671 -31.09 10.41 3.96
N LEU A 672 -29.79 10.67 3.74
CA LEU A 672 -29.26 12.01 3.49
C LEU A 672 -29.26 12.30 1.99
N SER A 673 -30.37 12.82 1.49
CA SER A 673 -30.58 13.16 0.07
C SER A 673 -30.02 14.52 -0.33
N ASP A 674 -29.48 15.30 0.60
CA ASP A 674 -28.96 16.67 0.40
C ASP A 674 -27.68 16.76 -0.46
N GLY A 675 -27.16 15.64 -0.98
CA GLY A 675 -25.91 15.62 -1.77
C GLY A 675 -24.66 16.00 -0.96
N SER A 676 -24.79 16.19 0.36
CA SER A 676 -23.69 16.57 1.26
C SER A 676 -22.67 15.44 1.46
N ARG A 677 -23.06 14.18 1.19
CA ARG A 677 -22.18 13.00 1.22
C ARG A 677 -22.45 12.11 0.01
N THR A 678 -21.50 12.08 -0.92
CA THR A 678 -21.55 11.24 -2.12
C THR A 678 -20.67 9.99 -2.02
N SER A 679 -19.86 9.85 -0.96
CA SER A 679 -18.98 8.70 -0.73
C SER A 679 -18.85 8.35 0.77
N GLY A 680 -18.36 7.14 1.05
CA GLY A 680 -18.25 6.61 2.41
C GLY A 680 -19.44 5.73 2.78
N PHE A 681 -19.78 5.71 4.07
CA PHE A 681 -20.93 4.98 4.58
C PHE A 681 -22.21 5.79 4.37
N LEU A 682 -23.18 5.18 3.70
CA LEU A 682 -24.51 5.72 3.49
C LEU A 682 -25.55 4.83 4.15
N MET A 683 -26.40 5.42 4.97
CA MET A 683 -27.61 4.73 5.45
C MET A 683 -28.68 4.84 4.36
N LEU A 684 -29.31 3.71 4.07
CA LEU A 684 -30.32 3.56 3.04
C LEU A 684 -31.67 3.24 3.69
N ASP A 685 -32.72 3.96 3.27
CA ASP A 685 -34.10 3.61 3.57
C ASP A 685 -34.62 2.63 2.52
N ASP A 686 -35.22 1.53 2.97
CA ASP A 686 -35.91 0.58 2.11
C ASP A 686 -37.37 1.04 1.88
N ILE A 687 -37.72 1.33 0.63
CA ILE A 687 -39.08 1.74 0.24
C ILE A 687 -40.05 0.55 0.22
N PHE A 688 -39.52 -0.68 0.08
CA PHE A 688 -40.30 -1.92 -0.03
C PHE A 688 -39.84 -2.98 1.00
N PRO A 689 -40.09 -2.75 2.30
CA PRO A 689 -39.67 -3.67 3.36
C PRO A 689 -40.41 -5.03 3.35
N GLU A 690 -41.46 -5.18 2.53
CA GLU A 690 -42.23 -6.43 2.41
C GLU A 690 -41.56 -7.49 1.52
N GLU A 691 -40.60 -7.10 0.68
CA GLU A 691 -39.87 -8.03 -0.19
C GLU A 691 -38.60 -8.59 0.49
N ALA A 692 -38.24 -9.84 0.23
CA ALA A 692 -37.02 -10.43 0.81
C ALA A 692 -35.76 -9.65 0.39
N GLU A 693 -34.89 -9.31 1.35
CA GLU A 693 -33.66 -8.58 1.10
C GLU A 693 -32.54 -9.52 0.62
N GLU A 694 -31.90 -9.18 -0.51
CA GLU A 694 -30.66 -9.83 -0.93
C GLU A 694 -29.46 -9.15 -0.24
N ILE A 695 -29.10 -9.67 0.92
CA ILE A 695 -27.99 -9.16 1.73
C ILE A 695 -26.67 -9.82 1.30
N LEU A 696 -25.57 -9.06 1.32
CA LEU A 696 -24.22 -9.62 1.30
C LEU A 696 -23.91 -10.21 2.67
N THR A 697 -23.82 -11.54 2.77
CA THR A 697 -23.26 -12.21 3.95
C THR A 697 -21.80 -11.78 4.11
N PHE A 698 -21.32 -11.54 5.33
CA PHE A 698 -19.88 -11.41 5.57
C PHE A 698 -19.19 -12.67 5.04
N ALA A 699 -18.14 -12.54 4.24
CA ALA A 699 -17.41 -13.72 3.82
C ALA A 699 -16.76 -14.35 5.06
N ASP A 700 -16.82 -15.67 5.21
CA ASP A 700 -15.94 -16.38 6.15
C ASP A 700 -14.51 -16.22 5.61
N GLN A 701 -13.77 -15.27 6.18
CA GLN A 701 -12.43 -14.88 5.75
C GLN A 701 -11.35 -15.94 6.06
N THR A 702 -11.76 -17.12 6.55
CA THR A 702 -10.92 -18.29 6.81
C THR A 702 -10.89 -19.30 5.65
N ALA A 703 -11.78 -19.17 4.66
CA ALA A 703 -11.78 -20.04 3.49
C ALA A 703 -10.79 -19.51 2.42
N ALA A 704 -9.79 -20.32 2.11
CA ALA A 704 -8.86 -20.07 1.00
C ALA A 704 -9.61 -19.75 -0.30
N PRO A 705 -9.10 -18.85 -1.16
CA PRO A 705 -9.74 -18.54 -2.43
C PRO A 705 -9.79 -19.82 -3.29
N VAL A 706 -11.00 -20.30 -3.55
CA VAL A 706 -11.23 -21.34 -4.56
C VAL A 706 -10.92 -20.70 -5.92
N ASP A 707 -9.86 -21.17 -6.57
CA ASP A 707 -9.53 -20.85 -7.95
C ASP A 707 -10.80 -20.96 -8.82
N LYS A 708 -11.31 -19.82 -9.29
CA LYS A 708 -12.25 -19.80 -10.42
C LYS A 708 -11.46 -20.22 -11.66
N LYS A 709 -11.40 -21.53 -11.90
CA LYS A 709 -11.06 -22.05 -13.23
C LYS A 709 -12.19 -21.71 -14.17
N GLU A 710 -11.96 -20.74 -15.04
CA GLU A 710 -12.69 -20.57 -16.30
C GLU A 710 -12.53 -21.86 -17.11
N GLY A 711 -13.60 -22.67 -17.12
CA GLY A 711 -13.72 -23.84 -17.97
C GLY A 711 -14.49 -23.45 -19.23
N ASP A 712 -13.76 -23.11 -20.29
CA ASP A 712 -14.27 -23.09 -21.65
C ASP A 712 -14.45 -24.53 -22.12
N SER A 713 -15.67 -24.96 -22.44
CA SER A 713 -15.88 -26.09 -23.34
C SER A 713 -17.25 -26.06 -24.00
N ASN A 714 -17.14 -25.99 -25.33
CA ASN A 714 -18.14 -26.06 -26.37
C ASN A 714 -18.98 -27.35 -26.33
N GLU A 715 -20.18 -27.27 -26.89
CA GLU A 715 -21.21 -28.30 -26.97
C GLU A 715 -20.76 -29.63 -27.63
N GLY A 716 -21.38 -30.75 -27.22
CA GLY A 716 -21.57 -31.90 -28.11
C GLY A 716 -21.77 -33.27 -27.44
N GLY A 717 -23.02 -33.76 -27.46
CA GLY A 717 -23.32 -35.20 -27.63
C GLY A 717 -23.62 -36.01 -26.36
N GLY A 718 -24.91 -36.32 -26.15
CA GLY A 718 -25.39 -37.07 -24.99
C GLY A 718 -25.31 -38.60 -25.06
N ALA A 719 -25.50 -39.22 -23.90
CA ALA A 719 -26.21 -40.48 -23.71
C ALA A 719 -26.44 -40.74 -22.21
N LYS A 720 -27.69 -41.03 -21.82
CA LYS A 720 -28.07 -41.51 -20.47
C LYS A 720 -27.56 -42.94 -20.21
N PRO A 721 -27.31 -43.32 -18.94
CA PRO A 721 -26.73 -44.61 -18.58
C PRO A 721 -27.80 -45.72 -18.47
N LYS A 722 -27.39 -46.96 -18.77
CA LYS A 722 -28.12 -48.21 -18.46
C LYS A 722 -27.53 -48.87 -17.21
N THR A 723 -28.44 -49.47 -16.46
CA THR A 723 -28.36 -50.17 -15.17
C THR A 723 -27.72 -51.57 -15.22
N ALA A 724 -27.40 -52.08 -14.01
CA ALA A 724 -27.25 -53.49 -13.59
C ALA A 724 -25.87 -54.12 -13.87
N ASP A 725 -25.18 -54.87 -12.99
CA ASP A 725 -25.51 -55.58 -11.75
C ASP A 725 -24.26 -55.75 -10.86
N THR A 726 -24.47 -55.91 -9.55
CA THR A 726 -23.47 -56.36 -8.54
C THR A 726 -23.43 -57.89 -8.48
N PRO A 727 -22.36 -58.49 -7.91
CA PRO A 727 -22.56 -59.12 -6.60
C PRO A 727 -21.41 -58.93 -5.60
N GLU A 728 -21.76 -59.27 -4.37
CA GLU A 728 -21.21 -58.95 -3.04
C GLU A 728 -19.91 -59.68 -2.68
N ASP A 729 -19.10 -59.05 -1.81
CA ASP A 729 -18.62 -59.48 -0.47
C ASP A 729 -17.51 -58.47 -0.06
N GLY A 730 -17.33 -57.90 1.12
CA GLY A 730 -17.86 -58.02 2.48
C GLY A 730 -16.98 -57.09 3.33
N GLY A 731 -17.54 -56.30 4.26
CA GLY A 731 -16.75 -55.38 5.10
C GLY A 731 -17.53 -54.16 5.63
N SER A 732 -18.06 -54.31 6.84
CA SER A 732 -18.97 -53.40 7.53
C SER A 732 -18.38 -52.04 7.96
N LYS A 733 -19.09 -50.95 7.63
CA LYS A 733 -19.11 -49.66 8.36
C LYS A 733 -20.56 -49.37 8.78
N PRO A 734 -20.85 -48.99 10.04
CA PRO A 734 -22.20 -48.63 10.43
C PRO A 734 -22.52 -47.19 10.01
N SER A 735 -23.66 -47.04 9.34
CA SER A 735 -24.37 -45.79 9.08
C SER A 735 -24.98 -45.22 10.36
N GLY A 736 -24.92 -43.91 10.51
CA GLY A 736 -25.70 -43.15 11.48
C GLY A 736 -25.45 -41.66 11.29
N GLU A 737 -26.37 -40.98 10.61
CA GLU A 737 -26.46 -39.52 10.62
C GLU A 737 -26.53 -39.04 12.09
N ALA A 738 -25.54 -38.26 12.51
CA ALA A 738 -25.58 -37.54 13.77
C ALA A 738 -25.72 -36.04 13.47
N GLN A 739 -26.81 -35.46 13.98
CA GLN A 739 -27.14 -34.04 13.94
C GLN A 739 -25.99 -33.16 14.48
N PRO A 740 -25.86 -31.91 13.99
CA PRO A 740 -24.90 -30.96 14.57
C PRO A 740 -25.28 -30.64 16.03
N PRO A 741 -24.29 -30.48 16.94
CA PRO A 741 -24.57 -30.24 18.35
C PRO A 741 -25.23 -28.87 18.56
N ALA A 742 -26.23 -28.85 19.44
CA ALA A 742 -26.97 -27.66 19.85
C ALA A 742 -26.07 -26.62 20.53
N SER A 743 -26.39 -25.35 20.31
CA SER A 743 -25.77 -24.18 20.94
C SER A 743 -25.82 -24.28 22.46
N PHE A 744 -24.70 -23.99 23.10
CA PHE A 744 -24.54 -24.00 24.55
C PHE A 744 -25.05 -22.66 25.12
N ASP A 745 -26.27 -22.66 25.64
CA ASP A 745 -26.84 -21.54 26.42
C ASP A 745 -26.25 -21.55 27.84
N LEU A 746 -25.59 -20.45 28.23
CA LEU A 746 -25.22 -20.20 29.62
C LEU A 746 -26.41 -19.57 30.36
N PRO A 747 -26.78 -20.06 31.55
CA PRO A 747 -27.90 -19.51 32.32
C PRO A 747 -27.51 -18.23 33.06
N ASP A 748 -28.34 -17.20 32.89
CA ASP A 748 -28.35 -15.98 33.69
C ASP A 748 -28.59 -16.31 35.17
N THR A 749 -27.58 -16.17 36.03
CA THR A 749 -27.74 -15.75 37.43
C THR A 749 -26.42 -15.30 38.05
N PHE A 750 -26.43 -14.04 38.52
CA PHE A 750 -25.49 -13.28 39.35
C PHE A 750 -24.16 -12.80 38.76
#